data_AF-B6IYQ9-F1
#
_entry.id   AF-B6IYQ9-F1
#
_cell.length_a   1.000
_cell.length_b   1.000
_cell.length_c   1.000
_cell.angle_alpha   90.00
_cell.angle_beta   90.00
_cell.angle_gamma   90.00
#
_symmetry.space_group_name_H-M   'P 1'
#
loop_
_entity.id
_entity.type
_entity.pdbx_description
1 polymer ?
#
loop_
_entity_poly.entity_id
_entity_poly.type
_entity_poly.pdbx_seq_one_letter_code
_entity_poly.pdbx_strand_id
1 'polypeptide(L)'
;MADSATTDDVTGPAGAGLPPVSRQIWDMKYRLKAPDGAPVDATVADTWTRVARALAAPERDPAAWEERFRSALEGFRFLPAGRILAGAGTRRTVTLFNCFVMGTVPDDMGGIFAHLREAALTLQQGGGIGYDFSTLRPKGAPVAGVGADASGPVSFMDVWDSMCRTIMSAGSRRGAMMATLRCDHPDIELFIDAKREPGRLRNFNLSVLATDDFMAAVREDRPWPLRFDGRVFRTVPARALWDRIMRATYDYAEPGVIFIDRINEQNNLSYCETISATNPCVTAETWVGTAEGPRQVRELVGRPFTALLHGRPWPSAPEGFFPTGVRPVLRLRTREGLELRATADHPVRRVVARADGGAAEEWTALGALKPGDRVRLGEAAVEPGWPPPPGSTAEGEVAGYLLSLLVGDAALKRDKAVLSVWLPAAEKDAPADMRGVMAAAEAAARFLPHRADFHGRAAVAGRREYRLATAALRNLAARFGLAPGAKAVTPEIERASSLFQAAFLRGLFDADGRVQGSQAKGVSIWLAQSDLERLRAVQRMLLRLGIVSTLAADRRARSLRLLPEGRGGRRPCAGAADHELIIARDNVGRFAARIGFADADKAGRLRAALSACRRRPDREDWTAEVAELVPDGEAEVFDVRIPGANAFEANGLVVHNCGEQPLPPYGACLLGSVNLAALVRDPFTPAARLDREELARVVPLAVRMMDNVVDVSRFPLEAQEAEAQAKRRIGLGVTGLADALILCGVRYGSEAGVRLTEEWLRAIQVAAYRTSAALAAEKGAFPLFDREAFLERPMVRALPPDVREAIAAQGVRNALVTSIAPTGTISLFAGNVSSGIEPVFAYEYQRAVLMPDGSRRTETVQDLAYRLYRERMGPDAPLTDAFVDAQSLEPAAHLVMQAAAQRHVDSAISKTINCPADLPFEAFKDVYRQAYELGCKGCTTYRPNAVTGSVLSVQATGGAPAAAPAQAPVQPPVQAPVQAPGPTSAPGRAEPARGEGAVVYMTRPLDRPEALPGHTYKVKWPDSDHALYITVNDIVQDGRRRPFEVFINSKNMEHYAWTVALTRMISAVFRRGGDVSFVVEELKAVFDPRGGQWVEGRYVPSLLAAIGQVIERHMLETGFLPRPGAAAGAPRLPAATGGPAAADPAPDPDPGPATDPSAARLGQCPRCAQATLLRQEGCDLCTNCGYSRCG
;
A
#
# COMPACT_ATOMS: atom_id res chain seq x y z
N MET A 1 19.71 25.16 49.89
CA MET A 1 18.46 25.47 49.15
C MET A 1 18.86 26.05 47.82
N ALA A 2 18.90 25.18 46.82
CA ALA A 2 19.17 25.48 45.43
C ALA A 2 18.42 24.38 44.68
N ASP A 3 17.21 24.72 44.20
CA ASP A 3 16.22 23.70 43.88
C ASP A 3 16.48 23.00 42.54
N SER A 4 15.91 21.81 42.41
CA SER A 4 16.23 20.87 41.35
C SER A 4 15.75 21.37 39.98
N ALA A 5 16.70 21.61 39.08
CA ALA A 5 16.45 21.70 37.64
C ALA A 5 16.16 20.29 37.05
N THR A 6 15.07 19.70 37.51
CA THR A 6 14.45 18.45 37.03
C THR A 6 13.20 18.77 36.18
N THR A 7 12.60 17.75 35.59
CA THR A 7 11.62 17.84 34.47
C THR A 7 10.20 18.24 34.89
N ASP A 8 10.04 19.03 35.96
CA ASP A 8 8.78 19.07 36.72
C ASP A 8 7.74 20.12 36.25
N ASP A 9 8.11 21.19 35.55
CA ASP A 9 7.13 22.19 35.05
C ASP A 9 6.46 21.80 33.72
N VAL A 10 5.73 20.68 33.75
CA VAL A 10 4.77 20.28 32.69
C VAL A 10 3.38 20.91 32.94
N THR A 11 3.20 21.55 34.10
CA THR A 11 1.93 22.04 34.66
C THR A 11 1.34 23.29 33.99
N GLY A 12 2.10 24.03 33.18
CA GLY A 12 1.60 25.21 32.49
C GLY A 12 0.44 24.93 31.50
N PRO A 13 -0.49 25.89 31.32
CA PRO A 13 -1.72 25.70 30.54
C PRO A 13 -1.45 25.22 29.11
N ALA A 14 -2.29 24.28 28.65
CA ALA A 14 -2.14 23.58 27.36
C ALA A 14 -0.78 22.86 27.15
N GLY A 15 -0.09 22.49 28.23
CA GLY A 15 1.20 21.76 28.17
C GLY A 15 2.37 22.67 27.82
N ALA A 16 2.42 23.87 28.41
CA ALA A 16 3.33 24.95 28.03
C ALA A 16 4.83 24.59 28.08
N GLY A 17 5.24 23.73 29.03
CA GLY A 17 6.62 23.26 29.19
C GLY A 17 7.05 22.14 28.23
N LEU A 18 6.14 21.56 27.44
CA LEU A 18 6.51 20.50 26.48
C LEU A 18 7.19 21.05 25.23
N PRO A 19 8.20 20.34 24.69
CA PRO A 19 8.70 20.57 23.34
C PRO A 19 7.54 20.62 22.32
N PRO A 20 7.55 21.57 21.36
CA PRO A 20 6.42 21.78 20.44
C PRO A 20 5.93 20.52 19.70
N VAL A 21 6.84 19.67 19.20
CA VAL A 21 6.52 18.37 18.59
C VAL A 21 5.72 17.45 19.53
N SER A 22 6.09 17.38 20.81
CA SER A 22 5.44 16.54 21.81
C SER A 22 4.01 17.01 22.10
N ARG A 23 3.81 18.33 22.14
CA ARG A 23 2.49 18.97 22.30
C ARG A 23 1.59 18.71 21.09
N GLN A 24 2.14 18.73 19.87
CA GLN A 24 1.40 18.39 18.65
C GLN A 24 0.96 16.92 18.63
N ILE A 25 1.86 15.99 18.99
CA ILE A 25 1.55 14.55 19.05
C ILE A 25 0.44 14.28 20.09
N TRP A 26 0.48 14.94 21.25
CA TRP A 26 -0.58 14.87 22.26
C TRP A 26 -1.93 15.32 21.71
N ASP A 27 -2.04 16.56 21.20
CA ASP A 27 -3.32 17.12 20.73
C ASP A 27 -3.92 16.34 19.54
N MET A 28 -3.08 15.79 18.66
CA MET A 28 -3.51 15.04 17.48
C MET A 28 -3.90 13.59 17.80
N LYS A 29 -3.17 12.89 18.68
CA LYS A 29 -3.32 11.43 18.87
C LYS A 29 -3.89 11.00 20.22
N TYR A 30 -3.70 11.77 21.29
CA TYR A 30 -3.95 11.29 22.66
C TYR A 30 -4.96 12.13 23.45
N ARG A 31 -5.08 13.42 23.16
CA ARG A 31 -6.06 14.33 23.76
C ARG A 31 -7.49 13.91 23.36
N LEU A 32 -8.33 13.61 24.35
CA LEU A 32 -9.75 13.34 24.10
C LEU A 32 -10.46 14.62 23.65
N LYS A 33 -11.20 14.50 22.54
CA LYS A 33 -12.07 15.53 21.97
C LYS A 33 -13.48 14.97 21.81
N ALA A 34 -14.49 15.82 22.00
CA ALA A 34 -15.89 15.51 21.78
C ALA A 34 -16.22 15.44 20.27
N PRO A 35 -17.41 14.95 19.87
CA PRO A 35 -17.76 14.75 18.44
C PRO A 35 -17.79 16.04 17.60
N ASP A 36 -17.91 17.20 18.24
CA ASP A 36 -17.83 18.55 17.66
C ASP A 36 -16.37 19.07 17.54
N GLY A 37 -15.40 18.30 18.03
CA GLY A 37 -13.98 18.67 18.08
C GLY A 37 -13.54 19.40 19.36
N ALA A 38 -14.46 19.73 20.27
CA ALA A 38 -14.12 20.44 21.51
C ALA A 38 -13.22 19.58 22.42
N PRO A 39 -12.15 20.12 23.01
CA PRO A 39 -11.25 19.35 23.88
C PRO A 39 -11.94 18.98 25.19
N VAL A 40 -11.92 17.69 25.52
CA VAL A 40 -12.38 17.14 26.81
C VAL A 40 -11.22 17.09 27.80
N ASP A 41 -10.05 16.64 27.34
CA ASP A 41 -8.80 16.80 28.11
C ASP A 41 -8.28 18.23 27.86
N ALA A 42 -8.29 19.12 28.86
CA ALA A 42 -7.80 20.49 28.68
C ALA A 42 -6.26 20.55 28.63
N THR A 43 -5.60 19.67 29.38
CA THR A 43 -4.15 19.57 29.60
C THR A 43 -3.67 18.11 29.52
N VAL A 44 -2.35 17.92 29.51
CA VAL A 44 -1.73 16.59 29.58
C VAL A 44 -2.03 15.91 30.93
N ALA A 45 -2.17 16.68 32.01
CA ALA A 45 -2.59 16.16 33.32
C ALA A 45 -4.03 15.62 33.30
N ASP A 46 -4.94 16.21 32.50
CA ASP A 46 -6.29 15.64 32.31
C ASP A 46 -6.24 14.32 31.53
N THR A 47 -5.38 14.23 30.52
CA THR A 47 -5.11 12.96 29.81
C THR A 47 -4.55 11.89 30.77
N TRP A 48 -3.60 12.23 31.64
CA TRP A 48 -3.11 11.33 32.69
C TRP A 48 -4.20 10.94 33.67
N THR A 49 -5.03 11.87 34.13
CA THR A 49 -6.15 11.63 35.05
C THR A 49 -7.20 10.71 34.41
N ARG A 50 -7.58 10.94 33.16
CA ARG A 50 -8.49 10.06 32.40
C ARG A 50 -7.95 8.65 32.26
N VAL A 51 -6.68 8.49 31.88
CA VAL A 51 -6.05 7.17 31.72
C VAL A 51 -5.92 6.48 33.08
N ALA A 52 -5.40 7.16 34.10
CA ALA A 52 -5.26 6.64 35.45
C ALA A 52 -6.60 6.19 36.05
N ARG A 53 -7.65 7.01 35.96
CA ARG A 53 -9.02 6.66 36.38
C ARG A 53 -9.55 5.43 35.68
N ALA A 54 -9.37 5.36 34.36
CA ALA A 54 -9.82 4.22 33.58
C ALA A 54 -9.09 2.93 33.94
N LEU A 55 -7.78 2.99 34.21
CA LEU A 55 -7.00 1.83 34.63
C LEU A 55 -7.16 1.50 36.12
N ALA A 56 -7.63 2.44 36.95
CA ALA A 56 -7.97 2.20 38.36
C ALA A 56 -9.39 1.62 38.56
N ALA A 57 -10.26 1.67 37.55
CA ALA A 57 -11.63 1.17 37.65
C ALA A 57 -11.79 -0.31 38.10
N PRO A 58 -10.87 -1.25 37.80
CA PRO A 58 -10.94 -2.63 38.33
C PRO A 58 -10.46 -2.79 39.78
N GLU A 59 -10.01 -1.73 40.45
CA GLU A 59 -9.45 -1.81 41.80
C GLU A 59 -10.51 -1.80 42.90
N ARG A 60 -10.17 -2.37 44.06
CA ARG A 60 -11.05 -2.32 45.26
C ARG A 60 -11.23 -0.91 45.82
N ASP A 61 -10.25 -0.03 45.58
CA ASP A 61 -10.30 1.41 45.84
C ASP A 61 -9.76 2.15 44.61
N PRO A 62 -10.63 2.48 43.64
CA PRO A 62 -10.22 3.18 42.43
C PRO A 62 -9.64 4.58 42.70
N ALA A 63 -10.05 5.25 43.79
CA ALA A 63 -9.60 6.60 44.10
C ALA A 63 -8.14 6.61 44.58
N ALA A 64 -7.78 5.69 45.49
CA ALA A 64 -6.40 5.54 45.95
C ALA A 64 -5.44 5.08 44.84
N TRP A 65 -5.93 4.33 43.84
CA TRP A 65 -5.10 3.87 42.71
C TRP A 65 -5.04 4.86 41.54
N GLU A 66 -6.09 5.65 41.28
CA GLU A 66 -6.07 6.74 40.29
C GLU A 66 -4.90 7.70 40.56
N GLU A 67 -4.74 8.15 41.81
CA GLU A 67 -3.66 9.06 42.20
C GLU A 67 -2.27 8.41 42.04
N ARG A 68 -2.12 7.15 42.45
CA ARG A 68 -0.86 6.41 42.32
C ARG A 68 -0.47 6.23 40.85
N PHE A 69 -1.42 5.84 40.00
CA PHE A 69 -1.20 5.68 38.56
C PHE A 69 -0.88 7.02 37.89
N ARG A 70 -1.58 8.11 38.24
CA ARG A 70 -1.28 9.48 37.79
C ARG A 70 0.20 9.83 38.07
N SER A 71 0.68 9.59 39.29
CA SER A 71 2.07 9.90 39.71
C SER A 71 3.18 9.14 38.94
N ALA A 72 2.84 8.07 38.22
CA ALA A 72 3.77 7.31 37.38
C ALA A 72 3.75 7.75 35.90
N LEU A 73 2.64 8.32 35.43
CA LEU A 73 2.52 8.94 34.11
C LEU A 73 3.16 10.34 34.09
N GLU A 74 3.10 11.04 35.22
CA GLU A 74 3.76 12.33 35.43
C GLU A 74 5.28 12.26 35.25
N GLY A 75 5.85 13.35 34.72
CA GLY A 75 7.25 13.40 34.31
C GLY A 75 7.60 12.48 33.11
N PHE A 76 6.61 11.86 32.47
CA PHE A 76 6.79 10.83 31.42
C PHE A 76 7.59 9.62 31.88
N ARG A 77 7.62 9.33 33.19
CA ARG A 77 8.41 8.24 33.79
C ARG A 77 7.94 6.88 33.30
N PHE A 78 6.64 6.69 33.14
CA PHE A 78 6.03 5.56 32.44
C PHE A 78 5.12 6.03 31.29
N LEU A 79 5.21 5.34 30.15
CA LEU A 79 4.47 5.59 28.92
C LEU A 79 3.66 4.36 28.53
N PRO A 80 2.34 4.34 28.78
CA PRO A 80 1.43 3.37 28.15
C PRO A 80 1.49 3.46 26.62
N ALA A 81 1.30 2.35 25.92
CA ALA A 81 1.20 2.36 24.46
C ALA A 81 0.06 3.27 23.95
N GLY A 82 0.23 3.77 22.72
CA GLY A 82 -0.67 4.77 22.14
C GLY A 82 -2.15 4.36 22.05
N ARG A 83 -2.46 3.05 21.94
CA ARG A 83 -3.85 2.54 22.01
C ARG A 83 -4.48 2.74 23.40
N ILE A 84 -3.70 2.57 24.48
CA ILE A 84 -4.14 2.85 25.85
C ILE A 84 -4.41 4.34 26.01
N LEU A 85 -3.47 5.21 25.61
CA LEU A 85 -3.60 6.67 25.74
C LEU A 85 -4.81 7.24 24.99
N ALA A 86 -5.06 6.75 23.77
CA ALA A 86 -6.15 7.21 22.90
C ALA A 86 -7.51 6.52 23.15
N GLY A 87 -7.53 5.41 23.90
CA GLY A 87 -8.70 4.55 24.09
C GLY A 87 -9.21 4.49 25.53
N ALA A 88 -8.33 4.45 26.54
CA ALA A 88 -8.71 4.31 27.94
C ALA A 88 -9.56 5.50 28.43
N GLY A 89 -10.66 5.20 29.12
CA GLY A 89 -11.63 6.20 29.58
C GLY A 89 -12.47 6.83 28.46
N THR A 90 -12.35 6.37 27.21
CA THR A 90 -13.19 6.85 26.09
C THR A 90 -14.39 5.92 25.90
N ARG A 91 -15.55 6.46 25.49
CA ARG A 91 -16.76 5.68 25.18
C ARG A 91 -16.70 4.96 23.82
N ARG A 92 -15.49 4.62 23.33
CA ARG A 92 -15.26 4.01 22.01
C ARG A 92 -15.19 2.48 22.13
N THR A 93 -15.84 1.76 21.23
CA THR A 93 -15.64 0.29 21.10
C THR A 93 -14.36 0.04 20.31
N VAL A 94 -13.24 -0.04 21.02
CA VAL A 94 -11.90 -0.36 20.48
C VAL A 94 -11.17 -1.26 21.48
N THR A 95 -10.20 -2.03 20.99
CA THR A 95 -9.23 -2.71 21.87
C THR A 95 -8.12 -1.75 22.30
N LEU A 96 -7.56 -1.98 23.51
CA LEU A 96 -6.42 -1.21 24.03
C LEU A 96 -5.06 -1.87 23.70
N PHE A 97 -5.09 -3.09 23.16
CA PHE A 97 -3.94 -3.84 22.68
C PHE A 97 -3.53 -3.37 21.27
N ASN A 98 -2.27 -3.59 20.88
CA ASN A 98 -1.71 -3.05 19.63
C ASN A 98 -1.74 -4.06 18.47
N CYS A 99 -1.30 -5.29 18.74
CA CYS A 99 -1.13 -6.37 17.77
C CYS A 99 -1.66 -7.69 18.34
N PHE A 100 -1.97 -8.65 17.48
CA PHE A 100 -2.42 -9.98 17.84
C PHE A 100 -1.70 -11.00 16.95
N VAL A 101 -1.55 -12.24 17.44
CA VAL A 101 -1.39 -13.40 16.57
C VAL A 101 -2.67 -14.21 16.63
N MET A 102 -3.03 -14.81 15.51
CA MET A 102 -4.33 -15.45 15.29
C MET A 102 -4.26 -16.95 15.55
N GLY A 103 -5.41 -17.62 15.57
CA GLY A 103 -5.49 -19.06 15.79
C GLY A 103 -4.66 -19.89 14.80
N THR A 104 -4.25 -21.08 15.26
CA THR A 104 -3.57 -22.09 14.44
C THR A 104 -4.52 -22.61 13.36
N VAL A 105 -4.27 -22.25 12.10
CA VAL A 105 -5.17 -22.58 10.99
C VAL A 105 -5.21 -24.10 10.76
N PRO A 106 -6.38 -24.76 10.88
CA PRO A 106 -6.53 -26.17 10.54
C PRO A 106 -6.35 -26.38 9.04
N ASP A 107 -5.79 -27.53 8.66
CA ASP A 107 -5.50 -27.91 7.28
C ASP A 107 -6.74 -28.48 6.54
N ASP A 108 -7.85 -27.75 6.64
CA ASP A 108 -9.13 -28.02 5.99
C ASP A 108 -9.83 -26.71 5.59
N MET A 109 -10.72 -26.78 4.59
CA MET A 109 -11.36 -25.59 4.01
C MET A 109 -12.27 -24.83 5.00
N GLY A 110 -12.87 -25.51 5.98
CA GLY A 110 -13.68 -24.90 7.02
C GLY A 110 -12.81 -24.15 8.02
N GLY A 111 -11.75 -24.79 8.51
CA GLY A 111 -10.74 -24.18 9.39
C GLY A 111 -10.09 -22.94 8.78
N ILE A 112 -9.71 -23.03 7.50
CA ILE A 112 -9.13 -21.92 6.72
C ILE A 112 -10.09 -20.71 6.66
N PHE A 113 -11.33 -20.90 6.22
CA PHE A 113 -12.28 -19.78 6.09
C PHE A 113 -12.79 -19.25 7.44
N ALA A 114 -12.81 -20.07 8.50
CA ALA A 114 -13.09 -19.61 9.86
C ALA A 114 -12.02 -18.62 10.36
N HIS A 115 -10.74 -18.96 10.23
CA HIS A 115 -9.63 -18.09 10.63
C HIS A 115 -9.56 -16.81 9.78
N LEU A 116 -9.94 -16.87 8.50
CA LEU A 116 -10.08 -15.68 7.64
C LEU A 116 -11.12 -14.68 8.19
N ARG A 117 -12.24 -15.17 8.73
CA ARG A 117 -13.27 -14.34 9.41
C ARG A 117 -12.77 -13.75 10.74
N GLU A 118 -11.95 -14.49 11.48
CA GLU A 118 -11.38 -14.02 12.75
C GLU A 118 -10.34 -12.92 12.54
N ALA A 119 -9.48 -13.07 11.53
CA ALA A 119 -8.59 -12.03 11.06
C ALA A 119 -9.37 -10.75 10.71
N ALA A 120 -10.47 -10.89 9.96
CA ALA A 120 -11.33 -9.79 9.57
C ALA A 120 -11.89 -8.99 10.76
N LEU A 121 -12.43 -9.68 11.77
CA LEU A 121 -12.98 -9.06 12.99
C LEU A 121 -11.88 -8.37 13.84
N THR A 122 -10.70 -8.99 13.92
CA THR A 122 -9.55 -8.43 14.67
C THR A 122 -9.02 -7.15 14.03
N LEU A 123 -8.87 -7.16 12.70
CA LEU A 123 -8.50 -5.97 11.92
C LEU A 123 -9.55 -4.85 12.07
N GLN A 124 -10.85 -5.18 12.09
CA GLN A 124 -11.93 -4.19 12.21
C GLN A 124 -11.83 -3.34 13.49
N GLN A 125 -11.37 -3.91 14.61
CA GLN A 125 -11.38 -3.22 15.91
C GLN A 125 -10.09 -2.47 16.26
N GLY A 126 -9.01 -2.62 15.49
CA GLY A 126 -7.79 -1.82 15.67
C GLY A 126 -6.45 -2.57 15.65
N GLY A 127 -6.48 -3.89 15.77
CA GLY A 127 -5.27 -4.71 15.87
C GLY A 127 -4.54 -4.86 14.53
N GLY A 128 -3.20 -4.83 14.56
CA GLY A 128 -2.42 -5.60 13.58
C GLY A 128 -2.51 -7.09 13.90
N ILE A 129 -2.35 -7.96 12.90
CA ILE A 129 -2.50 -9.43 13.10
C ILE A 129 -1.29 -10.23 12.62
N GLY A 130 -1.20 -11.48 13.04
CA GLY A 130 -0.09 -12.34 12.68
C GLY A 130 -0.47 -13.81 12.57
N TYR A 131 0.23 -14.54 11.71
CA TYR A 131 0.00 -15.95 11.43
C TYR A 131 1.30 -16.73 11.27
N ASP A 132 1.28 -17.98 11.72
CA ASP A 132 2.08 -19.05 11.14
C ASP A 132 1.21 -19.79 10.11
N PHE A 133 1.75 -20.03 8.92
CA PHE A 133 1.08 -20.80 7.86
C PHE A 133 1.65 -22.23 7.71
N SER A 134 2.58 -22.63 8.58
CA SER A 134 3.28 -23.93 8.50
C SER A 134 2.41 -25.17 8.74
N THR A 135 1.16 -24.98 9.18
CA THR A 135 0.19 -26.06 9.38
C THR A 135 -0.53 -26.49 8.11
N LEU A 136 -0.55 -25.66 7.06
CA LEU A 136 -1.23 -26.00 5.80
C LEU A 136 -0.35 -26.87 4.93
N ARG A 137 -0.91 -27.93 4.34
CA ARG A 137 -0.16 -28.90 3.53
C ARG A 137 0.49 -28.23 2.31
N PRO A 138 1.71 -28.65 1.93
CA PRO A 138 2.45 -28.03 0.84
C PRO A 138 1.78 -28.23 -0.52
N LYS A 139 2.15 -27.40 -1.49
CA LYS A 139 1.67 -27.50 -2.86
C LYS A 139 1.97 -28.88 -3.45
N GLY A 140 0.97 -29.53 -4.03
CA GLY A 140 1.10 -30.90 -4.56
C GLY A 140 0.95 -32.02 -3.52
N ALA A 141 0.54 -31.72 -2.28
CA ALA A 141 0.09 -32.75 -1.35
C ALA A 141 -1.33 -33.23 -1.71
N PRO A 142 -1.65 -34.53 -1.57
CA PRO A 142 -2.95 -35.06 -1.99
C PRO A 142 -4.10 -34.64 -1.06
N VAL A 143 -5.28 -34.43 -1.66
CA VAL A 143 -6.54 -34.16 -0.95
C VAL A 143 -7.42 -35.41 -0.97
N ALA A 144 -7.26 -36.23 0.07
CA ALA A 144 -8.06 -37.45 0.28
C ALA A 144 -9.55 -37.10 0.42
N GLY A 145 -10.36 -37.54 -0.56
CA GLY A 145 -11.79 -37.23 -0.67
C GLY A 145 -12.16 -36.44 -1.93
N VAL A 146 -11.23 -35.69 -2.53
CA VAL A 146 -11.44 -34.94 -3.78
C VAL A 146 -10.64 -35.54 -4.94
N GLY A 147 -9.52 -36.21 -4.66
CA GLY A 147 -8.66 -36.80 -5.71
C GLY A 147 -7.83 -35.76 -6.46
N ALA A 148 -7.58 -34.61 -5.84
CA ALA A 148 -6.84 -33.48 -6.39
C ALA A 148 -5.63 -33.11 -5.53
N ASP A 149 -4.74 -32.28 -6.09
CA ASP A 149 -3.56 -31.73 -5.42
C ASP A 149 -3.87 -30.43 -4.67
N ALA A 150 -3.20 -30.21 -3.54
CA ALA A 150 -3.35 -29.00 -2.72
C ALA A 150 -2.57 -27.79 -3.28
N SER A 151 -3.08 -26.59 -3.02
CA SER A 151 -2.52 -25.32 -3.50
C SER A 151 -1.28 -24.82 -2.74
N GLY A 152 -1.05 -25.30 -1.51
CA GLY A 152 0.03 -24.87 -0.61
C GLY A 152 -0.31 -23.61 0.21
N PRO A 153 0.30 -23.42 1.42
CA PRO A 153 0.09 -22.26 2.28
C PRO A 153 0.24 -20.93 1.54
N VAL A 154 1.28 -20.79 0.73
CA VAL A 154 1.61 -19.54 0.01
C VAL A 154 0.53 -19.17 -1.03
N SER A 155 -0.42 -20.05 -1.35
CA SER A 155 -1.60 -19.75 -2.16
C SER A 155 -2.82 -19.37 -1.31
N PHE A 156 -2.97 -19.90 -0.09
CA PHE A 156 -4.02 -19.50 0.84
C PHE A 156 -3.74 -18.12 1.45
N MET A 157 -2.47 -17.79 1.66
CA MET A 157 -2.05 -16.48 2.15
C MET A 157 -2.51 -15.32 1.25
N ASP A 158 -2.60 -15.52 -0.07
CA ASP A 158 -3.14 -14.53 -1.00
C ASP A 158 -4.64 -14.21 -0.75
N VAL A 159 -5.39 -15.13 -0.11
CA VAL A 159 -6.77 -14.91 0.34
C VAL A 159 -6.81 -13.99 1.56
N TRP A 160 -5.91 -14.17 2.54
CA TRP A 160 -5.76 -13.24 3.68
C TRP A 160 -5.31 -11.86 3.21
N ASP A 161 -4.39 -11.79 2.25
CA ASP A 161 -3.95 -10.54 1.66
C ASP A 161 -5.14 -9.79 1.00
N SER A 162 -6.08 -10.52 0.38
CA SER A 162 -7.33 -9.96 -0.16
C SER A 162 -8.36 -9.55 0.90
N MET A 163 -8.52 -10.33 1.96
CA MET A 163 -9.36 -9.98 3.11
C MET A 163 -8.87 -8.68 3.78
N CYS A 164 -7.56 -8.56 4.01
CA CYS A 164 -6.97 -7.37 4.64
C CYS A 164 -7.13 -6.12 3.76
N ARG A 165 -7.07 -6.25 2.43
CA ARG A 165 -7.40 -5.15 1.49
C ARG A 165 -8.82 -4.59 1.64
N THR A 166 -9.75 -5.37 2.19
CA THR A 166 -11.19 -5.09 2.17
C THR A 166 -11.68 -4.38 3.45
N ILE A 167 -10.87 -4.34 4.51
CA ILE A 167 -11.36 -4.05 5.88
C ILE A 167 -10.78 -2.76 6.46
N MET A 168 -11.70 -1.90 6.88
CA MET A 168 -11.44 -0.68 7.63
C MET A 168 -11.40 -0.95 9.13
N SER A 169 -10.44 -0.32 9.82
CA SER A 169 -10.12 -0.54 11.23
C SER A 169 -10.54 0.64 12.10
N ALA A 170 -10.95 0.37 13.34
CA ALA A 170 -11.48 1.39 14.24
C ALA A 170 -10.46 2.48 14.58
N GLY A 171 -10.87 3.74 14.37
CA GLY A 171 -9.98 4.90 14.38
C GLY A 171 -9.15 5.01 13.11
N SER A 172 -9.82 5.03 11.95
CA SER A 172 -9.26 5.29 10.62
C SER A 172 -8.21 4.31 10.06
N ARG A 173 -7.61 3.39 10.83
CA ARG A 173 -6.59 2.46 10.28
C ARG A 173 -7.16 1.55 9.18
N ARG A 174 -6.27 0.92 8.41
CA ARG A 174 -6.54 -0.29 7.62
C ARG A 174 -5.68 -1.40 8.20
N GLY A 175 -6.01 -2.65 7.88
CA GLY A 175 -5.29 -3.79 8.43
C GLY A 175 -3.82 -3.85 8.01
N ALA A 176 -3.06 -4.58 8.80
CA ALA A 176 -1.67 -4.90 8.51
C ALA A 176 -1.29 -6.17 9.27
N MET A 177 -0.38 -6.95 8.69
CA MET A 177 -0.15 -8.35 9.04
C MET A 177 1.33 -8.73 8.99
N MET A 178 1.71 -9.86 9.58
CA MET A 178 2.86 -10.67 9.11
C MET A 178 2.51 -12.14 9.06
N ALA A 179 3.11 -12.82 8.11
CA ALA A 179 3.10 -14.26 7.99
C ALA A 179 4.47 -14.84 8.30
N THR A 180 4.46 -16.04 8.85
CA THR A 180 5.67 -16.80 9.15
C THR A 180 5.54 -18.22 8.60
N LEU A 181 6.69 -18.83 8.29
CA LEU A 181 6.77 -20.21 7.82
C LEU A 181 8.06 -20.87 8.33
N ARG A 182 7.98 -22.13 8.72
CA ARG A 182 9.11 -22.91 9.24
C ARG A 182 10.14 -23.25 8.18
N CYS A 183 11.41 -23.18 8.60
CA CYS A 183 12.57 -23.54 7.77
C CYS A 183 12.58 -25.00 7.25
N ASP A 184 11.77 -25.91 7.82
CA ASP A 184 11.59 -27.28 7.33
C ASP A 184 10.31 -27.52 6.51
N HIS A 185 9.48 -26.50 6.24
CA HIS A 185 8.28 -26.66 5.41
C HIS A 185 8.64 -26.85 3.91
N PRO A 186 7.98 -27.75 3.13
CA PRO A 186 8.36 -28.01 1.73
C PRO A 186 8.25 -26.81 0.78
N ASP A 187 7.31 -25.89 1.05
CA ASP A 187 7.14 -24.63 0.32
C ASP A 187 8.04 -23.49 0.85
N ILE A 188 9.02 -23.74 1.73
CA ILE A 188 9.84 -22.67 2.33
C ILE A 188 10.58 -21.81 1.28
N GLU A 189 11.07 -22.41 0.20
CA GLU A 189 11.70 -21.64 -0.87
C GLU A 189 10.70 -20.76 -1.63
N LEU A 190 9.44 -21.24 -1.79
CA LEU A 190 8.37 -20.41 -2.37
C LEU A 190 8.00 -19.24 -1.47
N PHE A 191 8.11 -19.39 -0.14
CA PHE A 191 7.88 -18.33 0.84
C PHE A 191 9.03 -17.31 0.88
N ILE A 192 10.29 -17.77 0.85
CA ILE A 192 11.48 -16.91 0.74
C ILE A 192 11.44 -16.12 -0.57
N ASP A 193 11.06 -16.76 -1.68
CA ASP A 193 10.94 -16.11 -2.99
C ASP A 193 9.62 -15.32 -3.18
N ALA A 194 8.66 -15.38 -2.25
CA ALA A 194 7.32 -14.80 -2.45
C ALA A 194 7.29 -13.27 -2.61
N LYS A 195 8.39 -12.57 -2.26
CA LYS A 195 8.59 -11.14 -2.50
C LYS A 195 9.63 -10.83 -3.59
N ARG A 196 10.29 -11.86 -4.13
CA ARG A 196 11.13 -11.81 -5.34
C ARG A 196 10.29 -11.86 -6.60
N GLU A 197 9.21 -12.67 -6.57
CA GLU A 197 7.97 -12.27 -7.22
C GLU A 197 7.57 -10.95 -6.57
N PRO A 198 7.74 -9.79 -7.24
CA PRO A 198 7.08 -8.59 -6.75
C PRO A 198 5.59 -8.96 -6.79
N GLY A 199 4.76 -8.47 -5.87
CA GLY A 199 3.32 -8.53 -6.11
C GLY A 199 2.51 -9.55 -5.36
N ARG A 200 3.09 -10.16 -4.33
CA ARG A 200 2.42 -11.17 -3.53
C ARG A 200 2.64 -10.93 -2.06
N LEU A 201 1.66 -11.25 -1.21
CA LEU A 201 1.78 -11.15 0.25
C LEU A 201 2.20 -9.74 0.73
N ARG A 202 1.30 -8.76 0.70
CA ARG A 202 1.70 -7.35 0.85
C ARG A 202 1.27 -6.65 2.10
N ASN A 203 0.04 -6.90 2.51
CA ASN A 203 -0.40 -6.54 3.84
C ASN A 203 0.39 -7.35 4.89
N PHE A 204 1.06 -8.43 4.47
CA PHE A 204 2.06 -9.19 5.21
C PHE A 204 3.48 -8.63 5.09
N ASN A 205 4.16 -8.42 6.22
CA ASN A 205 5.61 -8.67 6.32
C ASN A 205 5.86 -10.19 6.36
N LEU A 206 7.10 -10.66 6.16
CA LEU A 206 7.47 -12.07 6.21
C LEU A 206 8.68 -12.33 7.12
N SER A 207 8.67 -13.44 7.85
CA SER A 207 9.86 -13.96 8.52
C SER A 207 9.91 -15.49 8.51
N VAL A 208 11.11 -16.04 8.37
CA VAL A 208 11.36 -17.48 8.48
C VAL A 208 11.52 -17.86 9.95
N LEU A 209 10.82 -18.91 10.37
CA LEU A 209 10.98 -19.54 11.67
C LEU A 209 12.16 -20.53 11.58
N ALA A 210 13.35 -20.07 11.96
CA ALA A 210 14.60 -20.84 11.93
C ALA A 210 14.75 -21.66 13.22
N THR A 211 14.96 -22.96 13.07
CA THR A 211 15.15 -23.92 14.16
C THR A 211 16.63 -24.03 14.55
N ASP A 212 16.90 -24.45 15.79
CA ASP A 212 18.27 -24.62 16.27
C ASP A 212 18.94 -25.82 15.55
N ASP A 213 18.17 -26.85 15.21
CA ASP A 213 18.55 -27.96 14.34
C ASP A 213 18.99 -27.48 12.94
N PHE A 214 18.30 -26.49 12.37
CA PHE A 214 18.64 -25.91 11.07
C PHE A 214 19.93 -25.08 11.18
N MET A 215 20.08 -24.27 12.22
CA MET A 215 21.31 -23.49 12.45
C MET A 215 22.53 -24.40 12.70
N ALA A 216 22.35 -25.54 13.38
CA ALA A 216 23.37 -26.57 13.49
C ALA A 216 23.70 -27.21 12.13
N ALA A 217 22.69 -27.57 11.33
CA ALA A 217 22.89 -28.12 10.00
C ALA A 217 23.59 -27.14 9.05
N VAL A 218 23.30 -25.83 9.14
CA VAL A 218 24.00 -24.75 8.42
C VAL A 218 25.46 -24.66 8.83
N ARG A 219 25.75 -24.72 10.14
CA ARG A 219 27.13 -24.72 10.65
C ARG A 219 27.92 -25.94 10.14
N GLU A 220 27.32 -27.12 10.21
CA GLU A 220 27.93 -28.42 9.90
C GLU A 220 27.87 -28.83 8.41
N ASP A 221 27.25 -28.00 7.56
CA ASP A 221 26.99 -28.27 6.14
C ASP A 221 26.20 -29.56 5.86
N ARG A 222 25.25 -29.87 6.75
CA ARG A 222 24.41 -31.07 6.63
C ARG A 222 23.28 -30.90 5.61
N PRO A 223 22.78 -32.02 5.04
CA PRO A 223 21.49 -32.03 4.35
C PRO A 223 20.35 -31.68 5.32
N TRP A 224 19.39 -30.91 4.82
CA TRP A 224 18.19 -30.45 5.52
C TRP A 224 16.93 -31.05 4.88
N PRO A 225 16.14 -31.87 5.60
CA PRO A 225 14.94 -32.49 5.07
C PRO A 225 13.75 -31.52 5.16
N LEU A 226 13.20 -31.16 4.00
CA LEU A 226 11.94 -30.44 3.91
C LEU A 226 10.77 -31.44 4.04
N ARG A 227 9.96 -31.25 5.07
CA ARG A 227 9.03 -32.26 5.61
C ARG A 227 7.68 -31.65 6.00
N PHE A 228 6.61 -32.42 5.78
CA PHE A 228 5.26 -32.11 6.27
C PHE A 228 4.60 -33.42 6.71
N ASP A 229 3.90 -33.39 7.84
CA ASP A 229 3.24 -34.56 8.46
C ASP A 229 4.10 -35.84 8.46
N GLY A 230 5.30 -35.74 9.07
CA GLY A 230 6.30 -36.82 9.14
C GLY A 230 6.98 -37.20 7.81
N ARG A 231 6.36 -36.92 6.66
CA ARG A 231 6.87 -37.23 5.32
C ARG A 231 7.91 -36.22 4.87
N VAL A 232 9.09 -36.68 4.47
CA VAL A 232 10.06 -35.87 3.71
C VAL A 232 9.58 -35.75 2.26
N PHE A 233 9.48 -34.53 1.75
CA PHE A 233 9.13 -34.24 0.36
C PHE A 233 10.38 -34.02 -0.51
N ARG A 234 11.41 -33.38 0.05
CA ARG A 234 12.68 -33.06 -0.63
C ARG A 234 13.77 -32.81 0.41
N THR A 235 15.03 -33.03 0.05
CA THR A 235 16.18 -32.68 0.88
C THR A 235 17.02 -31.64 0.16
N VAL A 236 17.49 -30.61 0.86
CA VAL A 236 18.33 -29.52 0.32
C VAL A 236 19.58 -29.32 1.19
N PRO A 237 20.71 -28.78 0.69
CA PRO A 237 21.84 -28.43 1.56
C PRO A 237 21.42 -27.30 2.52
N ALA A 238 21.68 -27.44 3.82
CA ALA A 238 21.25 -26.44 4.81
C ALA A 238 21.86 -25.06 4.52
N ARG A 239 23.15 -25.00 4.17
CA ARG A 239 23.83 -23.76 3.77
C ARG A 239 23.22 -23.11 2.53
N ALA A 240 22.80 -23.89 1.53
CA ALA A 240 22.17 -23.35 0.34
C ALA A 240 20.80 -22.70 0.64
N LEU A 241 20.01 -23.28 1.55
CA LEU A 241 18.77 -22.69 2.02
C LEU A 241 19.03 -21.42 2.86
N TRP A 242 20.02 -21.44 3.75
CA TRP A 242 20.41 -20.27 4.53
C TRP A 242 20.95 -19.13 3.67
N ASP A 243 21.81 -19.41 2.69
CA ASP A 243 22.28 -18.43 1.72
C ASP A 243 21.14 -17.90 0.84
N ARG A 244 20.07 -18.68 0.58
CA ARG A 244 18.85 -18.20 -0.08
C ARG A 244 18.10 -17.18 0.80
N ILE A 245 17.90 -17.50 2.08
CA ILE A 245 17.28 -16.59 3.07
C ILE A 245 18.10 -15.31 3.15
N MET A 246 19.39 -15.43 3.48
CA MET A 246 20.30 -14.30 3.69
C MET A 246 20.48 -13.44 2.44
N ARG A 247 20.44 -14.03 1.24
CA ARG A 247 20.47 -13.25 -0.01
C ARG A 247 19.16 -12.52 -0.25
N ALA A 248 18.01 -13.14 0.04
CA ALA A 248 16.72 -12.42 0.00
C ALA A 248 16.71 -11.25 1.01
N THR A 249 17.17 -11.44 2.25
CA THR A 249 17.26 -10.36 3.25
C THR A 249 18.29 -9.28 2.85
N TYR A 250 19.43 -9.65 2.25
CA TYR A 250 20.46 -8.69 1.78
C TYR A 250 19.99 -7.86 0.58
N ASP A 251 19.25 -8.47 -0.35
CA ASP A 251 18.76 -7.84 -1.57
C ASP A 251 17.43 -7.07 -1.36
N TYR A 252 16.54 -7.53 -0.47
CA TYR A 252 15.16 -7.03 -0.35
C TYR A 252 14.72 -6.66 1.08
N ALA A 253 15.60 -6.78 2.09
CA ALA A 253 15.29 -6.64 3.53
C ALA A 253 14.28 -7.66 4.11
N GLU A 254 13.77 -8.58 3.30
CA GLU A 254 12.82 -9.63 3.70
C GLU A 254 13.16 -10.98 3.02
N PRO A 255 12.82 -12.14 3.63
CA PRO A 255 12.19 -12.28 4.94
C PRO A 255 13.16 -11.97 6.10
N GLY A 256 12.60 -11.57 7.24
CA GLY A 256 13.33 -11.54 8.51
C GLY A 256 13.62 -12.94 9.05
N VAL A 257 14.43 -13.04 10.11
CA VAL A 257 14.72 -14.32 10.78
C VAL A 257 14.29 -14.28 12.24
N ILE A 258 13.46 -15.24 12.61
CA ILE A 258 12.96 -15.50 13.96
C ILE A 258 13.56 -16.84 14.40
N PHE A 259 14.29 -16.84 15.51
CA PHE A 259 14.91 -18.05 16.07
C PHE A 259 13.88 -18.76 16.95
N ILE A 260 13.05 -19.59 16.32
CA ILE A 260 11.76 -20.01 16.88
C ILE A 260 11.92 -20.98 18.05
N ASP A 261 12.89 -21.89 17.98
CA ASP A 261 13.10 -22.87 19.05
C ASP A 261 13.55 -22.16 20.32
N ARG A 262 14.52 -21.24 20.22
CA ARG A 262 14.91 -20.34 21.32
C ARG A 262 13.78 -19.50 21.88
N ILE A 263 12.90 -18.96 21.03
CA ILE A 263 11.72 -18.20 21.48
C ILE A 263 10.83 -19.08 22.36
N ASN A 264 10.64 -20.35 21.99
CA ASN A 264 9.82 -21.27 22.76
C ASN A 264 10.57 -21.82 23.99
N GLU A 265 11.85 -22.19 23.90
CA GLU A 265 12.70 -22.58 25.04
C GLU A 265 12.68 -21.51 26.15
N GLN A 266 12.87 -20.25 25.75
CA GLN A 266 12.91 -19.10 26.66
C GLN A 266 11.52 -18.53 26.97
N ASN A 267 10.44 -19.16 26.49
CA ASN A 267 9.08 -18.79 26.85
C ASN A 267 8.74 -19.33 28.24
N ASN A 268 8.25 -18.44 29.12
CA ASN A 268 7.75 -18.84 30.43
C ASN A 268 6.56 -19.81 30.35
N LEU A 269 5.78 -19.77 29.26
CA LEU A 269 4.63 -20.63 29.01
C LEU A 269 4.93 -21.81 28.08
N SER A 270 6.20 -22.21 27.94
CA SER A 270 6.62 -23.36 27.12
C SER A 270 6.03 -24.71 27.55
N TYR A 271 5.42 -24.80 28.73
CA TYR A 271 4.62 -25.95 29.14
C TYR A 271 3.18 -25.94 28.55
N CYS A 272 2.78 -24.88 27.83
CA CYS A 272 1.42 -24.73 27.26
C CYS A 272 1.25 -23.84 25.98
N GLU A 273 2.29 -23.27 25.30
CA GLU A 273 2.11 -22.43 24.08
C GLU A 273 3.33 -22.30 23.09
N THR A 274 3.14 -21.64 21.91
CA THR A 274 4.09 -21.42 20.75
C THR A 274 3.82 -20.07 19.94
N ILE A 275 4.70 -19.39 19.10
CA ILE A 275 4.73 -17.87 18.77
C ILE A 275 4.96 -17.29 17.26
N SER A 276 4.56 -16.02 16.82
CA SER A 276 4.72 -15.27 15.45
C SER A 276 4.82 -13.66 15.14
N ALA A 277 3.81 -12.71 14.91
CA ALA A 277 3.84 -11.55 13.87
C ALA A 277 3.27 -9.99 14.00
N THR A 278 3.32 -9.05 12.94
CA THR A 278 3.56 -7.50 12.82
C THR A 278 2.70 -6.47 11.86
N ASN A 279 3.10 -5.15 11.55
CA ASN A 279 2.51 -4.09 10.56
C ASN A 279 3.54 -3.08 9.78
N PRO A 280 3.41 -1.78 9.19
CA PRO A 280 2.39 -0.76 8.57
C PRO A 280 2.78 0.39 7.43
N CYS A 281 1.97 0.95 6.43
CA CYS A 281 2.38 2.05 5.37
C CYS A 281 1.55 3.40 4.90
N VAL A 282 1.53 3.93 3.60
CA VAL A 282 1.35 5.39 3.03
C VAL A 282 0.60 5.81 1.61
N THR A 283 -0.21 6.93 1.45
CA THR A 283 -1.03 7.69 0.33
C THR A 283 -1.66 7.21 -1.07
N ALA A 284 -2.54 8.02 -1.79
CA ALA A 284 -3.58 7.59 -2.83
C ALA A 284 -3.86 8.28 -4.23
N GLU A 285 -3.90 9.62 -4.38
CA GLU A 285 -4.25 10.32 -5.67
C GLU A 285 -3.04 10.75 -6.49
N THR A 286 -1.88 10.63 -5.86
CA THR A 286 -0.54 10.71 -6.42
C THR A 286 -0.44 10.04 -7.80
N TRP A 287 0.03 10.78 -8.80
CA TRP A 287 0.44 10.23 -10.09
C TRP A 287 1.79 9.53 -9.97
N VAL A 288 1.93 8.40 -10.63
CA VAL A 288 3.18 7.64 -10.72
C VAL A 288 3.59 7.50 -12.18
N GLY A 289 4.87 7.71 -12.47
CA GLY A 289 5.44 7.43 -13.79
C GLY A 289 5.45 5.92 -14.03
N THR A 290 4.92 5.45 -15.15
CA THR A 290 4.95 4.02 -15.52
C THR A 290 5.28 3.83 -16.99
N ALA A 291 5.77 2.65 -17.38
CA ALA A 291 6.10 2.31 -18.77
C ALA A 291 4.87 2.32 -19.71
N GLU A 292 3.66 2.19 -19.18
CA GLU A 292 2.41 2.38 -19.95
C GLU A 292 2.03 3.87 -20.13
N GLY A 293 2.86 4.79 -19.64
CA GLY A 293 2.50 6.18 -19.36
C GLY A 293 2.09 6.38 -17.90
N PRO A 294 1.82 7.61 -17.46
CA PRO A 294 1.49 7.91 -16.08
C PRO A 294 0.15 7.29 -15.66
N ARG A 295 0.02 6.92 -14.38
CA ARG A 295 -1.19 6.37 -13.75
C ARG A 295 -1.34 6.97 -12.36
N GLN A 296 -2.56 7.15 -11.85
CA GLN A 296 -2.73 7.49 -10.42
C GLN A 296 -2.57 6.25 -9.56
N VAL A 297 -2.08 6.41 -8.32
CA VAL A 297 -1.96 5.32 -7.32
C VAL A 297 -3.25 4.50 -7.25
N ARG A 298 -4.43 5.11 -7.15
CA ARG A 298 -5.74 4.44 -7.20
C ARG A 298 -6.00 3.53 -8.40
N GLU A 299 -5.38 3.78 -9.55
CA GLU A 299 -5.47 2.93 -10.75
C GLU A 299 -4.44 1.80 -10.74
N LEU A 300 -3.38 1.98 -9.96
CA LEU A 300 -2.34 0.99 -9.71
C LEU A 300 -2.69 0.10 -8.50
N VAL A 301 -3.74 0.41 -7.72
CA VAL A 301 -4.14 -0.43 -6.60
C VAL A 301 -4.57 -1.81 -7.09
N GLY A 302 -3.92 -2.85 -6.57
CA GLY A 302 -4.20 -4.24 -6.91
C GLY A 302 -3.73 -4.71 -8.29
N ARG A 303 -2.78 -4.03 -8.97
CA ARG A 303 -2.28 -4.47 -10.28
C ARG A 303 -0.78 -4.23 -10.52
N PRO A 304 -0.08 -5.06 -11.33
CA PRO A 304 1.31 -4.77 -11.70
C PRO A 304 1.42 -3.47 -12.49
N PHE A 305 2.55 -2.79 -12.35
CA PHE A 305 2.98 -1.74 -13.26
C PHE A 305 4.51 -1.64 -13.26
N THR A 306 5.12 -1.35 -14.40
CA THR A 306 6.54 -1.00 -14.43
C THR A 306 6.66 0.48 -14.09
N ALA A 307 7.08 0.82 -12.88
CA ALA A 307 7.41 2.18 -12.47
C ALA A 307 8.52 2.76 -13.37
N LEU A 308 8.50 4.07 -13.59
CA LEU A 308 9.63 4.81 -14.12
C LEU A 308 10.25 5.63 -12.99
N LEU A 309 11.56 5.48 -12.81
CA LEU A 309 12.36 6.26 -11.87
C LEU A 309 13.64 6.73 -12.58
N HIS A 310 13.77 8.05 -12.76
CA HIS A 310 14.76 8.68 -13.63
C HIS A 310 14.74 8.08 -15.05
N GLY A 311 13.52 7.87 -15.57
CA GLY A 311 13.27 7.29 -16.89
C GLY A 311 13.63 5.81 -17.02
N ARG A 312 14.14 5.16 -15.97
CA ARG A 312 14.48 3.73 -15.97
C ARG A 312 13.27 2.89 -15.52
N PRO A 313 12.97 1.78 -16.22
CA PRO A 313 11.89 0.88 -15.83
C PRO A 313 12.27 0.03 -14.60
N TRP A 314 11.40 0.00 -13.60
CA TRP A 314 11.48 -0.87 -12.43
C TRP A 314 10.13 -1.58 -12.24
N PRO A 315 10.07 -2.92 -12.19
CA PRO A 315 8.81 -3.61 -11.94
C PRO A 315 8.32 -3.30 -10.53
N SER A 316 7.11 -2.77 -10.41
CA SER A 316 6.42 -2.80 -9.14
C SER A 316 5.95 -4.21 -8.82
N ALA A 317 5.55 -4.38 -7.58
CA ALA A 317 4.71 -5.47 -7.14
C ALA A 317 3.41 -5.60 -8.00
N PRO A 318 3.03 -6.78 -8.55
CA PRO A 318 1.68 -7.14 -9.01
C PRO A 318 0.42 -6.81 -8.19
N GLU A 319 0.46 -6.47 -6.90
CA GLU A 319 -0.65 -5.78 -6.22
C GLU A 319 -0.54 -4.24 -6.35
N GLY A 320 0.46 -3.73 -7.06
CA GLY A 320 0.69 -2.35 -7.49
C GLY A 320 0.81 -1.30 -6.40
N PHE A 321 -0.30 -0.74 -5.94
CA PHE A 321 -0.41 0.01 -4.67
C PHE A 321 -1.32 -0.75 -3.68
N PHE A 322 -0.96 -0.85 -2.40
CA PHE A 322 -1.72 -1.66 -1.42
C PHE A 322 -2.30 -0.82 -0.28
N PRO A 323 -3.55 -1.05 0.14
CA PRO A 323 -4.23 -0.26 1.17
C PRO A 323 -3.70 -0.51 2.59
N THR A 324 -3.26 0.53 3.33
CA THR A 324 -2.58 0.38 4.64
C THR A 324 -2.98 1.38 5.75
N GLY A 325 -3.89 2.31 5.45
CA GLY A 325 -4.57 3.18 6.42
C GLY A 325 -5.60 4.08 5.77
N VAL A 326 -6.47 4.71 6.56
CA VAL A 326 -6.59 6.17 6.52
C VAL A 326 -5.66 6.69 7.63
N ARG A 327 -4.89 7.74 7.36
CA ARG A 327 -3.97 8.35 8.33
C ARG A 327 -3.95 9.87 8.15
N PRO A 328 -3.50 10.65 9.16
CA PRO A 328 -3.14 12.04 8.97
C PRO A 328 -2.08 12.16 7.88
N VAL A 329 -2.39 12.94 6.86
CA VAL A 329 -1.52 13.19 5.71
C VAL A 329 -1.16 14.65 5.62
N LEU A 330 -0.08 14.93 4.92
CA LEU A 330 0.49 16.25 4.80
C LEU A 330 0.71 16.57 3.30
N ARG A 331 0.34 17.78 2.84
CA ARG A 331 0.62 18.25 1.48
C ARG A 331 1.94 19.01 1.42
N LEU A 332 2.90 18.49 0.67
CA LEU A 332 4.09 19.21 0.19
C LEU A 332 3.71 20.03 -1.05
N ARG A 333 4.28 21.24 -1.18
CA ARG A 333 4.21 22.13 -2.35
C ARG A 333 5.59 22.73 -2.66
N THR A 334 5.95 22.82 -3.94
CA THR A 334 7.23 23.38 -4.38
C THR A 334 7.06 24.77 -5.01
N ARG A 335 8.13 25.59 -5.08
CA ARG A 335 8.11 26.94 -5.67
C ARG A 335 7.87 26.91 -7.17
N GLU A 336 8.21 25.79 -7.80
CA GLU A 336 7.92 25.49 -9.18
C GLU A 336 6.44 25.17 -9.36
N GLY A 337 5.74 24.65 -8.34
CA GLY A 337 4.28 24.41 -8.34
C GLY A 337 3.85 22.95 -8.18
N LEU A 338 4.79 22.03 -8.00
CA LEU A 338 4.51 20.60 -7.81
C LEU A 338 3.95 20.33 -6.41
N GLU A 339 3.10 19.31 -6.27
CA GLU A 339 2.49 18.94 -4.97
C GLU A 339 2.53 17.43 -4.71
N LEU A 340 2.66 17.01 -3.45
CA LEU A 340 2.57 15.60 -3.02
C LEU A 340 1.82 15.48 -1.69
N ARG A 341 0.95 14.48 -1.56
CA ARG A 341 0.32 14.10 -0.29
C ARG A 341 0.94 12.79 0.19
N ALA A 342 1.44 12.74 1.43
CA ALA A 342 1.81 11.49 2.11
C ALA A 342 1.73 11.60 3.63
N THR A 343 2.02 10.52 4.34
CA THR A 343 2.07 10.52 5.82
C THR A 343 3.35 11.22 6.30
N ALA A 344 3.37 11.65 7.56
CA ALA A 344 4.50 12.39 8.13
C ALA A 344 5.82 11.63 8.16
N ASP A 345 5.72 10.31 8.30
CA ASP A 345 6.79 9.32 8.39
C ASP A 345 7.25 8.77 7.02
N HIS A 346 6.54 9.07 5.92
CA HIS A 346 6.94 8.60 4.60
C HIS A 346 8.21 9.32 4.11
N PRO A 347 9.32 8.63 3.80
CA PRO A 347 10.54 9.27 3.32
C PRO A 347 10.36 9.86 1.92
N VAL A 348 11.05 10.98 1.66
CA VAL A 348 11.11 11.71 0.39
C VAL A 348 12.57 12.02 0.07
N ARG A 349 12.95 12.01 -1.20
CA ARG A 349 14.32 12.23 -1.66
C ARG A 349 14.69 13.72 -1.64
N ARG A 350 15.51 14.14 -0.68
CA ARG A 350 16.06 15.49 -0.52
C ARG A 350 17.43 15.61 -1.21
N VAL A 351 17.75 16.80 -1.69
CA VAL A 351 19.01 17.13 -2.38
C VAL A 351 19.73 18.21 -1.58
N VAL A 352 20.99 17.94 -1.22
CA VAL A 352 21.80 18.80 -0.34
C VAL A 352 23.05 19.26 -1.08
N ALA A 353 23.30 20.57 -1.10
CA ALA A 353 24.51 21.14 -1.67
C ALA A 353 25.74 20.76 -0.82
N ARG A 354 26.84 20.40 -1.49
CA ARG A 354 28.13 20.09 -0.86
C ARG A 354 29.05 21.31 -0.89
N ALA A 355 29.99 21.34 0.05
CA ALA A 355 31.03 22.40 0.12
C ALA A 355 32.03 22.37 -1.06
N ASP A 356 32.10 21.27 -1.81
CA ASP A 356 32.91 21.12 -3.03
C ASP A 356 32.23 21.69 -4.30
N GLY A 357 30.99 22.20 -4.19
CA GLY A 357 30.16 22.66 -5.31
C GLY A 357 29.31 21.55 -5.97
N GLY A 358 29.39 20.31 -5.49
CA GLY A 358 28.54 19.20 -5.89
C GLY A 358 27.20 19.15 -5.15
N ALA A 359 26.46 18.06 -5.39
CA ALA A 359 25.19 17.77 -4.71
C ALA A 359 25.18 16.33 -4.17
N ALA A 360 24.66 16.15 -2.97
CA ALA A 360 24.34 14.88 -2.35
C ALA A 360 22.82 14.63 -2.37
N GLU A 361 22.41 13.39 -2.10
CA GLU A 361 21.00 13.02 -1.96
C GLU A 361 20.81 12.13 -0.74
N GLU A 362 19.66 12.29 -0.11
CA GLU A 362 19.30 11.62 1.13
C GLU A 362 17.79 11.34 1.16
N TRP A 363 17.37 10.45 2.05
CA TRP A 363 15.97 10.28 2.37
C TRP A 363 15.63 11.09 3.62
N THR A 364 14.53 11.83 3.56
CA THR A 364 14.03 12.68 4.63
C THR A 364 12.54 12.46 4.74
N ALA A 365 12.00 12.16 5.92
CA ALA A 365 10.56 12.03 6.12
C ALA A 365 9.81 13.28 5.58
N LEU A 366 8.63 13.11 4.97
CA LEU A 366 7.83 14.22 4.43
C LEU A 366 7.50 15.27 5.53
N GLY A 367 7.36 14.80 6.76
CA GLY A 367 7.21 15.64 7.95
C GLY A 367 8.50 16.28 8.47
N ALA A 368 9.64 16.14 7.79
CA ALA A 368 10.96 16.66 8.17
C ALA A 368 11.62 17.59 7.13
N LEU A 369 11.06 17.69 5.93
CA LEU A 369 11.41 18.73 4.95
C LEU A 369 11.07 20.13 5.48
N LYS A 370 11.66 21.17 4.88
CA LYS A 370 11.44 22.59 5.21
C LYS A 370 11.19 23.43 3.95
N PRO A 371 10.48 24.57 4.03
CA PRO A 371 10.62 25.63 3.03
C PRO A 371 12.09 25.98 2.77
N GLY A 372 12.51 26.01 1.52
CA GLY A 372 13.91 26.21 1.12
C GLY A 372 14.72 24.95 0.86
N ASP A 373 14.27 23.77 1.32
CA ASP A 373 14.91 22.51 0.94
C ASP A 373 14.71 22.22 -0.55
N ARG A 374 15.70 21.59 -1.19
CA ARG A 374 15.53 21.03 -2.53
C ARG A 374 15.18 19.55 -2.44
N VAL A 375 14.19 19.13 -3.22
CA VAL A 375 13.76 17.74 -3.39
C VAL A 375 14.03 17.27 -4.82
N ARG A 376 14.40 16.00 -4.97
CA ARG A 376 14.80 15.42 -6.26
C ARG A 376 13.57 15.20 -7.14
N LEU A 377 13.65 15.65 -8.39
CA LEU A 377 12.68 15.34 -9.43
C LEU A 377 13.09 14.10 -10.24
N GLY A 378 12.09 13.39 -10.76
CA GLY A 378 12.28 12.39 -11.81
C GLY A 378 12.89 12.98 -13.08
N GLU A 379 14.00 12.40 -13.56
CA GLU A 379 14.63 12.77 -14.84
C GLU A 379 14.04 11.93 -15.97
N ALA A 380 13.17 12.51 -16.80
CA ALA A 380 12.57 11.80 -17.92
C ALA A 380 13.61 11.48 -19.02
N ALA A 381 13.48 10.31 -19.64
CA ALA A 381 14.41 9.76 -20.63
C ALA A 381 14.62 10.67 -21.87
N VAL A 382 15.71 10.39 -22.62
CA VAL A 382 16.11 11.14 -23.83
C VAL A 382 15.08 11.07 -24.95
N GLU A 383 14.25 10.02 -24.99
CA GLU A 383 13.02 9.95 -25.78
C GLU A 383 11.85 9.48 -24.88
N PRO A 384 10.68 10.16 -24.87
CA PRO A 384 9.52 9.78 -24.05
C PRO A 384 8.81 8.47 -24.49
N GLY A 385 9.46 7.34 -24.29
CA GLY A 385 9.08 6.03 -24.83
C GLY A 385 7.96 5.26 -24.12
N TRP A 386 6.83 5.88 -23.76
CA TRP A 386 5.61 5.12 -23.46
C TRP A 386 4.72 5.00 -24.71
N PRO A 387 4.63 3.81 -25.33
CA PRO A 387 4.08 3.68 -26.68
C PRO A 387 2.55 3.83 -26.71
N PRO A 388 1.98 4.40 -27.79
CA PRO A 388 0.56 4.22 -28.09
C PRO A 388 0.26 2.74 -28.42
N PRO A 389 -1.00 2.28 -28.29
CA PRO A 389 -1.43 1.00 -28.85
C PRO A 389 -1.08 0.87 -30.35
N PRO A 390 -0.76 -0.34 -30.84
CA PRO A 390 -0.47 -0.57 -32.26
C PRO A 390 -1.56 -0.01 -33.16
N GLY A 391 -1.17 0.84 -34.10
CA GLY A 391 -2.06 1.52 -35.07
C GLY A 391 -2.52 2.93 -34.68
N SER A 392 -2.40 3.38 -33.42
CA SER A 392 -2.99 4.67 -32.99
C SER A 392 -2.04 5.89 -32.99
N THR A 393 -0.93 5.85 -33.74
CA THR A 393 0.08 6.94 -33.76
C THR A 393 -0.46 8.23 -34.37
N ALA A 394 -0.95 8.18 -35.61
CA ALA A 394 -1.50 9.34 -36.30
C ALA A 394 -2.80 9.87 -35.66
N GLU A 395 -3.67 8.96 -35.18
CA GLU A 395 -4.88 9.34 -34.44
C GLU A 395 -4.52 10.07 -33.14
N GLY A 396 -3.45 9.66 -32.45
CA GLY A 396 -2.99 10.26 -31.19
C GLY A 396 -2.58 11.73 -31.33
N GLU A 397 -1.76 12.08 -32.33
CA GLU A 397 -1.37 13.48 -32.56
C GLU A 397 -2.57 14.34 -33.00
N VAL A 398 -3.38 13.84 -33.93
CA VAL A 398 -4.61 14.49 -34.38
C VAL A 398 -5.55 14.77 -33.21
N ALA A 399 -5.76 13.77 -32.35
CA ALA A 399 -6.68 13.89 -31.22
C ALA A 399 -6.15 14.84 -30.15
N GLY A 400 -4.86 14.76 -29.79
CA GLY A 400 -4.25 15.66 -28.81
C GLY A 400 -4.38 17.12 -29.25
N TYR A 401 -3.98 17.42 -30.48
CA TYR A 401 -4.05 18.77 -31.04
C TYR A 401 -5.47 19.32 -31.04
N LEU A 402 -6.44 18.59 -31.58
CA LEU A 402 -7.83 19.05 -31.67
C LEU A 402 -8.52 19.23 -30.30
N LEU A 403 -8.21 18.36 -29.33
CA LEU A 403 -8.80 18.45 -27.99
C LEU A 403 -8.22 19.59 -27.16
N SER A 404 -6.96 19.96 -27.37
CA SER A 404 -6.36 21.10 -26.68
C SER A 404 -7.01 22.44 -27.07
N LEU A 405 -7.25 22.66 -28.37
CA LEU A 405 -8.01 23.80 -28.89
C LEU A 405 -9.44 23.85 -28.34
N LEU A 406 -10.02 22.68 -28.01
CA LEU A 406 -11.32 22.56 -27.37
C LEU A 406 -11.29 22.82 -25.86
N VAL A 407 -10.21 22.45 -25.16
CA VAL A 407 -9.99 22.76 -23.73
C VAL A 407 -9.79 24.27 -23.52
N GLY A 408 -9.07 24.94 -24.43
CA GLY A 408 -8.92 26.40 -24.53
C GLY A 408 -10.23 27.13 -24.85
N ASP A 409 -10.26 27.97 -25.88
CA ASP A 409 -11.38 28.90 -26.12
C ASP A 409 -12.57 28.35 -26.95
N ALA A 410 -12.45 27.19 -27.60
CA ALA A 410 -13.50 26.71 -28.50
C ALA A 410 -14.75 26.11 -27.79
N ALA A 411 -15.88 26.03 -28.50
CA ALA A 411 -17.18 25.73 -27.90
C ALA A 411 -17.64 24.27 -28.12
N LEU A 412 -17.82 23.53 -27.02
CA LEU A 412 -18.41 22.18 -27.01
C LEU A 412 -19.93 22.25 -26.76
N LYS A 413 -20.75 21.79 -27.70
CA LYS A 413 -22.22 21.74 -27.61
C LYS A 413 -22.71 20.30 -27.60
N ARG A 414 -24.00 20.09 -27.28
CA ARG A 414 -24.64 18.76 -27.25
C ARG A 414 -24.58 18.04 -28.61
N ASP A 415 -24.75 18.77 -29.71
CA ASP A 415 -24.76 18.24 -31.07
C ASP A 415 -23.34 18.15 -31.66
N LYS A 416 -22.55 19.23 -31.56
CA LYS A 416 -21.24 19.38 -32.22
C LYS A 416 -20.24 20.22 -31.43
N ALA A 417 -18.95 20.01 -31.72
CA ALA A 417 -17.88 20.89 -31.28
C ALA A 417 -17.65 21.95 -32.34
N VAL A 418 -17.28 23.17 -31.91
CA VAL A 418 -17.13 24.34 -32.77
C VAL A 418 -15.81 25.03 -32.43
N LEU A 419 -14.79 24.81 -33.27
CA LEU A 419 -13.56 25.60 -33.25
C LEU A 419 -13.80 26.90 -34.04
N SER A 420 -13.37 28.03 -33.50
CA SER A 420 -13.50 29.36 -34.12
C SER A 420 -12.18 30.11 -34.00
N VAL A 421 -11.67 30.63 -35.12
CA VAL A 421 -10.50 31.52 -35.17
C VAL A 421 -10.94 32.85 -35.77
N TRP A 422 -10.58 33.94 -35.09
CA TRP A 422 -11.00 35.31 -35.41
C TRP A 422 -9.83 36.09 -36.01
N LEU A 423 -10.05 36.71 -37.18
CA LEU A 423 -9.01 37.52 -37.84
C LEU A 423 -8.87 38.89 -37.16
N PRO A 424 -7.64 39.38 -36.89
CA PRO A 424 -7.39 40.72 -36.35
C PRO A 424 -8.09 41.82 -37.14
N ALA A 425 -8.54 42.88 -36.47
CA ALA A 425 -9.38 43.91 -37.10
C ALA A 425 -8.67 44.76 -38.18
N ALA A 426 -7.33 44.80 -38.18
CA ALA A 426 -6.54 45.77 -38.94
C ALA A 426 -6.35 45.43 -40.43
N GLU A 427 -6.29 44.15 -40.80
CA GLU A 427 -5.92 43.72 -42.14
C GLU A 427 -7.14 43.44 -43.01
N LYS A 428 -7.20 44.01 -44.22
CA LYS A 428 -8.21 43.63 -45.23
C LYS A 428 -7.75 42.44 -46.08
N ASP A 429 -6.45 42.39 -46.38
CA ASP A 429 -5.83 41.42 -47.27
C ASP A 429 -4.76 40.60 -46.52
N ALA A 430 -5.19 39.91 -45.46
CA ALA A 430 -4.29 39.15 -44.60
C ALA A 430 -3.61 37.98 -45.36
N PRO A 431 -2.28 37.79 -45.20
CA PRO A 431 -1.51 36.76 -45.90
C PRO A 431 -1.81 35.32 -45.44
N ALA A 432 -0.96 34.37 -45.86
CA ALA A 432 -1.23 32.93 -45.77
C ALA A 432 -0.92 32.27 -44.41
N ASP A 433 -0.47 33.04 -43.42
CA ASP A 433 0.08 32.61 -42.13
C ASP A 433 -0.98 32.35 -41.05
N MET A 434 -2.00 33.21 -40.91
CA MET A 434 -3.19 32.98 -40.07
C MET A 434 -4.02 31.75 -40.49
N ARG A 435 -3.64 31.10 -41.60
CA ARG A 435 -4.10 29.75 -41.93
C ARG A 435 -3.55 28.73 -40.94
N GLY A 436 -2.38 28.93 -40.32
CA GLY A 436 -1.66 28.00 -39.44
C GLY A 436 -2.53 27.18 -38.51
N VAL A 437 -3.01 27.75 -37.39
CA VAL A 437 -3.80 27.02 -36.39
C VAL A 437 -5.11 26.44 -36.96
N MET A 438 -5.84 27.18 -37.80
CA MET A 438 -7.13 26.74 -38.35
C MET A 438 -6.98 25.70 -39.48
N ALA A 439 -5.89 25.71 -40.24
CA ALA A 439 -5.58 24.71 -41.27
C ALA A 439 -4.90 23.48 -40.68
N ALA A 440 -4.10 23.62 -39.62
CA ALA A 440 -3.66 22.49 -38.79
C ALA A 440 -4.87 21.80 -38.13
N ALA A 441 -5.81 22.58 -37.57
CA ALA A 441 -7.05 22.05 -37.02
C ALA A 441 -7.96 21.43 -38.11
N GLU A 442 -8.07 22.03 -39.29
CA GLU A 442 -8.84 21.42 -40.39
C GLU A 442 -8.18 20.15 -40.93
N ALA A 443 -6.87 20.17 -41.15
CA ALA A 443 -6.10 19.02 -41.62
C ALA A 443 -6.21 17.86 -40.61
N ALA A 444 -5.99 18.12 -39.32
CA ALA A 444 -6.19 17.13 -38.27
C ALA A 444 -7.65 16.65 -38.24
N ALA A 445 -8.63 17.55 -38.31
CA ALA A 445 -10.04 17.17 -38.29
C ALA A 445 -10.44 16.29 -39.47
N ARG A 446 -9.83 16.43 -40.66
CA ARG A 446 -10.12 15.58 -41.84
C ARG A 446 -9.77 14.09 -41.62
N PHE A 447 -8.94 13.75 -40.64
CA PHE A 447 -8.68 12.36 -40.25
C PHE A 447 -9.74 11.76 -39.30
N LEU A 448 -10.70 12.54 -38.82
CA LEU A 448 -11.81 12.03 -38.01
C LEU A 448 -12.89 11.37 -38.88
N PRO A 449 -13.63 10.36 -38.37
CA PRO A 449 -14.75 9.75 -39.09
C PRO A 449 -15.93 10.72 -39.18
N HIS A 450 -16.09 11.36 -40.34
CA HIS A 450 -17.22 12.21 -40.66
C HIS A 450 -18.30 11.49 -41.48
N ARG A 451 -19.44 12.15 -41.63
CA ARG A 451 -20.41 11.87 -42.69
C ARG A 451 -19.97 12.57 -43.99
N ALA A 452 -20.56 12.17 -45.12
CA ALA A 452 -20.20 12.67 -46.45
C ALA A 452 -20.49 14.17 -46.68
N ASP A 453 -21.24 14.82 -45.79
CA ASP A 453 -21.58 16.25 -45.78
C ASP A 453 -20.57 17.14 -45.03
N PHE A 454 -19.40 16.60 -44.64
CA PHE A 454 -18.36 17.40 -43.98
C PHE A 454 -17.56 18.27 -44.96
N HIS A 455 -17.95 19.53 -45.06
CA HIS A 455 -17.34 20.53 -45.96
C HIS A 455 -16.13 21.30 -45.38
N GLY A 456 -15.49 20.81 -44.31
CA GLY A 456 -14.30 21.44 -43.73
C GLY A 456 -14.57 22.77 -43.00
N ARG A 457 -13.66 23.74 -43.12
CA ARG A 457 -13.80 25.06 -42.48
C ARG A 457 -14.65 26.02 -43.32
N ALA A 458 -15.52 26.79 -42.68
CA ALA A 458 -16.35 27.80 -43.33
C ALA A 458 -16.02 29.22 -42.82
N ALA A 459 -16.06 30.21 -43.71
CA ALA A 459 -16.04 31.62 -43.32
C ALA A 459 -17.43 32.05 -42.86
N VAL A 460 -17.54 32.68 -41.68
CA VAL A 460 -18.81 33.19 -41.17
C VAL A 460 -19.03 34.60 -41.72
N ALA A 461 -20.01 34.72 -42.63
CA ALA A 461 -20.34 35.96 -43.34
C ALA A 461 -20.50 37.16 -42.36
N GLY A 462 -19.83 38.27 -42.67
CA GLY A 462 -19.86 39.51 -41.89
C GLY A 462 -19.12 39.48 -40.54
N ARG A 463 -18.47 38.38 -40.14
CA ARG A 463 -17.99 38.20 -38.76
C ARG A 463 -16.46 38.02 -38.57
N ARG A 464 -15.66 38.11 -39.63
CA ARG A 464 -14.19 37.90 -39.62
C ARG A 464 -13.76 36.60 -38.90
N GLU A 465 -14.60 35.58 -38.95
CA GLU A 465 -14.44 34.31 -38.22
C GLU A 465 -14.34 33.16 -39.21
N TYR A 466 -13.30 32.34 -39.09
CA TYR A 466 -13.29 30.99 -39.66
C TYR A 466 -13.77 30.01 -38.60
N ARG A 467 -14.73 29.17 -38.97
CA ARG A 467 -15.37 28.21 -38.07
C ARG A 467 -15.29 26.80 -38.64
N LEU A 468 -14.89 25.87 -37.79
CA LEU A 468 -14.89 24.43 -38.05
C LEU A 468 -15.84 23.77 -37.04
N ALA A 469 -16.99 23.32 -37.52
CA ALA A 469 -18.04 22.74 -36.69
C ALA A 469 -18.33 21.29 -37.12
N THR A 470 -18.11 20.32 -36.24
CA THR A 470 -18.34 18.89 -36.55
C THR A 470 -18.78 18.10 -35.32
N ALA A 471 -19.65 17.11 -35.56
CA ALA A 471 -20.03 16.12 -34.56
C ALA A 471 -18.88 15.14 -34.23
N ALA A 472 -17.98 14.87 -35.19
CA ALA A 472 -16.86 13.94 -34.99
C ALA A 472 -15.91 14.41 -33.88
N LEU A 473 -15.60 15.71 -33.82
CA LEU A 473 -14.81 16.30 -32.74
C LEU A 473 -15.56 16.30 -31.39
N ARG A 474 -16.90 16.40 -31.38
CA ARG A 474 -17.68 16.22 -30.14
C ARG A 474 -17.64 14.78 -29.66
N ASN A 475 -17.69 13.81 -30.56
CA ASN A 475 -17.58 12.39 -30.23
C ASN A 475 -16.17 12.06 -29.72
N LEU A 476 -15.12 12.66 -30.30
CA LEU A 476 -13.76 12.59 -29.79
C LEU A 476 -13.64 13.23 -28.40
N ALA A 477 -14.24 14.40 -28.18
CA ALA A 477 -14.25 15.06 -26.88
C ALA A 477 -14.91 14.20 -25.79
N ALA A 478 -16.01 13.53 -26.12
CA ALA A 478 -16.67 12.57 -25.23
C ALA A 478 -15.79 11.35 -24.92
N ARG A 479 -15.00 10.83 -25.87
CA ARG A 479 -14.03 9.73 -25.62
C ARG A 479 -13.01 10.06 -24.54
N PHE A 480 -12.64 11.34 -24.39
CA PHE A 480 -11.67 11.82 -23.40
C PHE A 480 -12.32 12.50 -22.18
N GLY A 481 -13.63 12.31 -21.98
CA GLY A 481 -14.35 12.77 -20.78
C GLY A 481 -14.76 14.25 -20.76
N LEU A 482 -14.66 14.97 -21.88
CA LEU A 482 -15.09 16.37 -21.94
C LEU A 482 -16.59 16.47 -22.23
N ALA A 483 -17.28 17.40 -21.56
CA ALA A 483 -18.71 17.65 -21.74
C ALA A 483 -19.01 19.16 -21.91
N PRO A 484 -20.16 19.53 -22.51
CA PRO A 484 -20.58 20.94 -22.59
C PRO A 484 -20.61 21.59 -21.20
N GLY A 485 -19.78 22.62 -20.99
CA GLY A 485 -19.60 23.29 -19.70
C GLY A 485 -18.49 22.73 -18.80
N ALA A 486 -18.01 21.50 -19.06
CA ALA A 486 -16.93 20.85 -18.30
C ALA A 486 -15.75 20.55 -19.24
N LYS A 487 -14.83 21.52 -19.36
CA LYS A 487 -13.67 21.49 -20.29
C LYS A 487 -12.34 21.50 -19.52
N ALA A 488 -12.18 20.57 -18.58
CA ALA A 488 -10.94 20.41 -17.82
C ALA A 488 -9.91 19.54 -18.58
N VAL A 489 -8.67 19.54 -18.11
CA VAL A 489 -7.71 18.47 -18.43
C VAL A 489 -8.09 17.25 -17.59
N THR A 490 -8.54 16.17 -18.25
CA THR A 490 -9.06 14.97 -17.59
C THR A 490 -7.94 13.95 -17.29
N PRO A 491 -8.15 13.00 -16.37
CA PRO A 491 -7.24 11.86 -16.21
C PRO A 491 -7.10 11.04 -17.50
N GLU A 492 -8.13 10.97 -18.35
CA GLU A 492 -8.08 10.42 -19.71
C GLU A 492 -7.03 11.14 -20.58
N ILE A 493 -6.94 12.48 -20.51
CA ILE A 493 -5.91 13.26 -21.20
C ILE A 493 -4.51 13.04 -20.58
N GLU A 494 -4.38 13.04 -19.25
CA GLU A 494 -3.08 12.83 -18.59
C GLU A 494 -2.50 11.41 -18.79
N ARG A 495 -3.34 10.38 -19.00
CA ARG A 495 -2.91 8.99 -19.24
C ARG A 495 -2.50 8.67 -20.67
N ALA A 496 -2.76 9.57 -21.62
CA ALA A 496 -2.55 9.33 -23.05
C ALA A 496 -1.06 9.16 -23.43
N SER A 497 -0.80 8.68 -24.66
CA SER A 497 0.57 8.46 -25.17
C SER A 497 1.40 9.74 -25.19
N SER A 498 2.73 9.63 -25.16
CA SER A 498 3.63 10.78 -25.19
C SER A 498 3.41 11.68 -26.42
N LEU A 499 3.12 11.08 -27.58
CA LEU A 499 2.73 11.80 -28.81
C LEU A 499 1.43 12.60 -28.65
N PHE A 500 0.39 12.01 -28.03
CA PHE A 500 -0.85 12.73 -27.73
C PHE A 500 -0.57 13.89 -26.76
N GLN A 501 0.20 13.67 -25.70
CA GLN A 501 0.51 14.72 -24.72
C GLN A 501 1.33 15.85 -25.37
N ALA A 502 2.30 15.53 -26.21
CA ALA A 502 3.07 16.51 -26.99
C ALA A 502 2.18 17.30 -27.96
N ALA A 503 1.28 16.65 -28.70
CA ALA A 503 0.36 17.32 -29.63
C ALA A 503 -0.72 18.16 -28.91
N PHE A 504 -1.19 17.70 -27.74
CA PHE A 504 -2.11 18.45 -26.88
C PHE A 504 -1.44 19.69 -26.28
N LEU A 505 -0.19 19.58 -25.84
CA LEU A 505 0.59 20.73 -25.41
C LEU A 505 0.86 21.68 -26.58
N ARG A 506 1.27 21.16 -27.75
CA ARG A 506 1.47 21.95 -28.99
C ARG A 506 0.24 22.82 -29.29
N GLY A 507 -0.95 22.23 -29.37
CA GLY A 507 -2.18 22.97 -29.67
C GLY A 507 -2.62 23.95 -28.57
N LEU A 508 -2.40 23.63 -27.30
CA LEU A 508 -2.67 24.57 -26.19
C LEU A 508 -1.72 25.78 -26.20
N PHE A 509 -0.45 25.56 -26.53
CA PHE A 509 0.53 26.63 -26.73
C PHE A 509 0.33 27.38 -28.08
N ASP A 510 -0.20 26.73 -29.12
CA ASP A 510 -0.61 27.37 -30.38
C ASP A 510 -1.87 28.25 -30.22
N ALA A 511 -2.75 27.95 -29.28
CA ALA A 511 -3.77 28.89 -28.81
C ALA A 511 -3.13 29.97 -27.91
N ASP A 512 -2.91 29.64 -26.64
CA ASP A 512 -2.73 30.61 -25.55
C ASP A 512 -1.26 30.85 -25.16
N GLY A 513 -0.36 30.09 -25.77
CA GLY A 513 1.09 30.18 -25.53
C GLY A 513 1.77 31.32 -26.30
N ARG A 514 2.88 31.83 -25.75
CA ARG A 514 3.70 32.88 -26.36
C ARG A 514 5.20 32.64 -26.14
N VAL A 515 6.02 33.00 -27.12
CA VAL A 515 7.48 33.12 -26.96
C VAL A 515 7.79 34.54 -26.50
N GLN A 516 8.56 34.69 -25.42
CA GLN A 516 8.87 35.98 -24.82
C GLN A 516 10.34 36.03 -24.36
N GLY A 517 11.02 37.13 -24.66
CA GLY A 517 12.43 37.32 -24.28
C GLY A 517 13.24 38.05 -25.35
N SER A 518 14.54 38.20 -25.09
CA SER A 518 15.55 38.69 -26.04
C SER A 518 16.94 38.23 -25.56
N GLN A 519 17.97 38.35 -26.41
CA GLN A 519 19.33 37.88 -26.06
C GLN A 519 19.85 38.44 -24.72
N ALA A 520 19.46 39.67 -24.34
CA ALA A 520 19.89 40.33 -23.11
C ALA A 520 19.07 39.94 -21.85
N LYS A 521 17.94 39.23 -22.00
CA LYS A 521 17.02 38.87 -20.90
C LYS A 521 16.66 37.38 -20.84
N GLY A 522 17.30 36.56 -21.67
CA GLY A 522 16.94 35.16 -21.88
C GLY A 522 15.72 35.00 -22.79
N VAL A 523 15.49 33.78 -23.25
CA VAL A 523 14.32 33.34 -24.03
C VAL A 523 13.49 32.41 -23.15
N SER A 524 12.17 32.55 -23.22
CA SER A 524 11.23 31.77 -22.42
C SER A 524 9.92 31.55 -23.17
N ILE A 525 9.21 30.47 -22.85
CA ILE A 525 7.89 30.16 -23.42
C ILE A 525 6.88 30.20 -22.28
N TRP A 526 5.76 30.89 -22.49
CA TRP A 526 4.76 31.17 -21.47
C TRP A 526 3.40 30.65 -21.93
N LEU A 527 2.63 30.09 -20.99
CA LEU A 527 1.22 29.76 -21.18
C LEU A 527 0.42 30.45 -20.08
N ALA A 528 -0.51 31.33 -20.45
CA ALA A 528 -1.40 32.01 -19.50
C ALA A 528 -2.78 31.34 -19.52
N GLN A 529 -3.35 31.02 -18.36
CA GLN A 529 -4.69 30.42 -18.22
C GLN A 529 -5.39 30.95 -16.97
N SER A 530 -6.72 30.94 -16.99
CA SER A 530 -7.60 31.29 -15.86
C SER A 530 -7.94 30.11 -14.94
N ASP A 531 -7.34 28.94 -15.19
CA ASP A 531 -7.59 27.67 -14.53
C ASP A 531 -6.26 27.09 -14.02
N LEU A 532 -6.08 27.10 -12.70
CA LEU A 532 -4.85 26.66 -12.05
C LEU A 532 -4.67 25.13 -12.05
N GLU A 533 -5.76 24.35 -12.00
CA GLU A 533 -5.68 22.89 -12.03
C GLU A 533 -5.27 22.38 -13.41
N ARG A 534 -5.77 23.04 -14.47
CA ARG A 534 -5.27 22.85 -15.84
C ARG A 534 -3.78 23.12 -15.95
N LEU A 535 -3.25 24.17 -15.33
CA LEU A 535 -1.80 24.43 -15.34
C LEU A 535 -1.01 23.43 -14.50
N ARG A 536 -1.53 22.97 -13.35
CA ARG A 536 -0.94 21.86 -12.57
C ARG A 536 -0.88 20.56 -13.40
N ALA A 537 -1.91 20.26 -14.19
CA ALA A 537 -1.90 19.11 -15.10
C ALA A 537 -0.89 19.29 -16.24
N VAL A 538 -0.87 20.45 -16.90
CA VAL A 538 0.12 20.80 -17.94
C VAL A 538 1.54 20.69 -17.42
N GLN A 539 1.83 21.15 -16.19
CA GLN A 539 3.13 21.01 -15.56
C GLN A 539 3.55 19.54 -15.39
N ARG A 540 2.65 18.66 -14.93
CA ARG A 540 2.92 17.22 -14.84
C ARG A 540 3.20 16.61 -16.22
N MET A 541 2.43 17.00 -17.24
CA MET A 541 2.63 16.52 -18.62
C MET A 541 3.99 16.98 -19.18
N LEU A 542 4.39 18.23 -18.95
CA LEU A 542 5.70 18.77 -19.35
C LEU A 542 6.85 18.06 -18.63
N LEU A 543 6.75 17.83 -17.31
CA LEU A 543 7.77 17.12 -16.54
C LEU A 543 7.98 15.68 -17.04
N ARG A 544 6.89 14.94 -17.34
CA ARG A 544 6.95 13.60 -17.95
C ARG A 544 7.58 13.61 -19.34
N LEU A 545 7.43 14.71 -20.10
CA LEU A 545 8.12 14.95 -21.37
C LEU A 545 9.51 15.60 -21.17
N GLY A 546 10.05 15.61 -19.95
CA GLY A 546 11.40 16.08 -19.62
C GLY A 546 11.62 17.58 -19.74
N ILE A 547 10.56 18.36 -19.59
CA ILE A 547 10.54 19.83 -19.65
C ILE A 547 10.12 20.31 -18.26
N VAL A 548 11.07 20.76 -17.45
CA VAL A 548 10.75 21.41 -16.16
C VAL A 548 10.16 22.79 -16.45
N SER A 549 9.16 23.19 -15.66
CA SER A 549 8.44 24.44 -15.82
C SER A 549 7.95 25.00 -14.48
N THR A 550 7.94 26.32 -14.34
CA THR A 550 7.52 27.05 -13.13
C THR A 550 6.08 27.56 -13.29
N LEU A 551 5.26 27.42 -12.26
CA LEU A 551 3.85 27.84 -12.21
C LEU A 551 3.68 29.05 -11.28
N ALA A 552 3.49 30.23 -11.88
CA ALA A 552 3.21 31.48 -11.17
C ALA A 552 1.70 31.72 -11.08
N ALA A 553 1.11 31.46 -9.91
CA ALA A 553 -0.29 31.75 -9.65
C ALA A 553 -0.57 33.26 -9.49
N ASP A 554 -1.83 33.66 -9.71
CA ASP A 554 -2.42 34.96 -9.35
C ASP A 554 -1.65 36.22 -9.84
N ARG A 555 -0.95 36.07 -10.97
CA ARG A 555 -0.05 37.08 -11.53
C ARG A 555 -0.75 38.34 -12.04
N ARG A 556 -2.06 38.28 -12.25
CA ARG A 556 -2.93 39.43 -12.54
C ARG A 556 -4.26 39.30 -11.81
N ALA A 557 -4.63 40.35 -11.09
CA ALA A 557 -5.91 40.45 -10.40
C ALA A 557 -7.10 40.41 -11.39
N ARG A 558 -8.26 39.96 -10.88
CA ARG A 558 -9.54 39.91 -11.62
C ARG A 558 -9.86 41.26 -12.26
N SER A 559 -10.15 41.25 -13.56
CA SER A 559 -10.56 42.46 -14.30
C SER A 559 -11.81 42.23 -15.15
N LEU A 560 -12.67 43.24 -15.27
CA LEU A 560 -13.83 43.23 -16.16
C LEU A 560 -13.35 43.28 -17.62
N ARG A 561 -13.64 42.24 -18.40
CA ARG A 561 -13.25 42.11 -19.82
C ARG A 561 -14.50 42.02 -20.71
N LEU A 562 -14.49 42.73 -21.83
CA LEU A 562 -15.56 42.71 -22.84
C LEU A 562 -15.40 41.50 -23.78
N LEU A 563 -16.04 40.38 -23.46
CA LEU A 563 -15.94 39.12 -24.20
C LEU A 563 -17.02 39.00 -25.28
N PRO A 564 -16.75 38.37 -26.46
CA PRO A 564 -17.76 38.21 -27.51
C PRO A 564 -18.89 37.25 -27.13
N GLU A 565 -20.15 37.63 -27.35
CA GLU A 565 -21.33 36.83 -26.95
C GLU A 565 -21.70 35.68 -27.92
N GLY A 566 -20.85 35.38 -28.90
CA GLY A 566 -21.13 34.40 -29.95
C GLY A 566 -22.24 34.81 -30.94
N ARG A 567 -23.14 35.74 -30.59
CA ARG A 567 -24.20 36.27 -31.49
C ARG A 567 -23.80 37.51 -32.28
N GLY A 568 -22.83 38.30 -31.81
CA GLY A 568 -22.31 39.49 -32.50
C GLY A 568 -21.96 40.64 -31.55
N GLY A 569 -22.64 40.72 -30.40
CA GLY A 569 -22.33 41.65 -29.31
C GLY A 569 -21.08 41.27 -28.50
N ARG A 570 -20.71 42.15 -27.57
CA ARG A 570 -19.73 41.90 -26.50
C ARG A 570 -20.37 42.16 -25.14
N ARG A 571 -20.11 41.30 -24.16
CA ARG A 571 -20.63 41.42 -22.79
C ARG A 571 -19.52 41.75 -21.80
N PRO A 572 -19.75 42.62 -20.81
CA PRO A 572 -18.86 42.74 -19.66
C PRO A 572 -18.91 41.45 -18.84
N CYS A 573 -17.79 40.74 -18.76
CA CYS A 573 -17.62 39.54 -17.95
C CYS A 573 -16.54 39.79 -16.91
N ALA A 574 -16.77 39.40 -15.65
CA ALA A 574 -15.74 39.41 -14.63
C ALA A 574 -14.71 38.32 -14.94
N GLY A 575 -13.49 38.71 -15.32
CA GLY A 575 -12.38 37.79 -15.51
C GLY A 575 -11.94 37.17 -14.19
N ALA A 576 -11.50 35.90 -14.23
CA ALA A 576 -10.75 35.28 -13.15
C ALA A 576 -9.35 35.91 -13.01
N ALA A 577 -8.53 35.41 -12.09
CA ALA A 577 -7.11 35.72 -12.08
C ALA A 577 -6.44 35.06 -13.31
N ASP A 578 -5.42 35.71 -13.88
CA ASP A 578 -4.56 35.05 -14.88
C ASP A 578 -3.38 34.38 -14.13
N HIS A 579 -3.26 33.06 -14.24
CA HIS A 579 -2.11 32.28 -13.79
C HIS A 579 -1.17 32.04 -14.99
N GLU A 580 0.15 31.96 -14.77
CA GLU A 580 1.13 31.76 -15.86
C GLU A 580 2.06 30.58 -15.59
N LEU A 581 2.18 29.67 -16.56
CA LEU A 581 3.20 28.62 -16.58
C LEU A 581 4.36 29.02 -17.50
N ILE A 582 5.59 28.78 -17.05
CA ILE A 582 6.83 29.32 -17.62
C ILE A 582 7.82 28.19 -17.92
N ILE A 583 8.33 28.15 -19.15
CA ILE A 583 9.41 27.28 -19.58
C ILE A 583 10.65 28.15 -19.88
N ALA A 584 11.77 27.84 -19.21
CA ALA A 584 13.05 28.54 -19.30
C ALA A 584 14.21 27.53 -19.29
N ARG A 585 15.47 27.98 -19.16
CA ARG A 585 16.69 27.12 -19.20
C ARG A 585 16.77 26.31 -20.51
N ASP A 586 17.55 25.23 -20.55
CA ASP A 586 17.62 24.33 -21.70
C ASP A 586 16.26 23.67 -22.05
N ASN A 587 15.28 23.66 -21.14
CA ASN A 587 13.92 23.20 -21.42
C ASN A 587 13.24 23.94 -22.59
N VAL A 588 13.64 25.16 -22.93
CA VAL A 588 13.15 25.86 -24.14
C VAL A 588 13.58 25.13 -25.41
N GLY A 589 14.81 24.59 -25.45
CA GLY A 589 15.29 23.73 -26.53
C GLY A 589 14.59 22.37 -26.53
N ARG A 590 14.35 21.79 -25.34
CA ARG A 590 13.59 20.54 -25.19
C ARG A 590 12.15 20.69 -25.67
N PHE A 591 11.48 21.81 -25.38
CA PHE A 591 10.16 22.13 -25.91
C PHE A 591 10.18 22.26 -27.44
N ALA A 592 11.17 22.97 -28.00
CA ALA A 592 11.30 23.13 -29.44
C ALA A 592 11.49 21.79 -30.19
N ALA A 593 12.21 20.84 -29.57
CA ALA A 593 12.45 19.52 -30.13
C ALA A 593 11.28 18.53 -29.92
N ARG A 594 10.65 18.52 -28.74
CA ARG A 594 9.63 17.52 -28.35
C ARG A 594 8.18 17.95 -28.58
N ILE A 595 7.89 19.25 -28.63
CA ILE A 595 6.53 19.79 -28.71
C ILE A 595 6.39 20.74 -29.91
N GLY A 596 7.15 21.85 -29.91
CA GLY A 596 7.11 22.87 -30.95
C GLY A 596 5.79 23.66 -31.02
N PHE A 597 5.55 24.28 -32.18
CA PHE A 597 4.33 25.01 -32.53
C PHE A 597 3.90 24.58 -33.94
N ALA A 598 2.60 24.39 -34.18
CA ALA A 598 2.04 24.26 -35.52
C ALA A 598 1.74 25.64 -36.16
N ASP A 599 1.59 26.68 -35.35
CA ASP A 599 1.52 28.06 -35.81
C ASP A 599 2.86 28.50 -36.41
N ALA A 600 2.84 28.94 -37.68
CA ALA A 600 4.05 29.27 -38.44
C ALA A 600 4.84 30.42 -37.81
N ASP A 601 4.15 31.40 -37.22
CA ASP A 601 4.76 32.60 -36.64
C ASP A 601 5.32 32.34 -35.24
N LYS A 602 4.64 31.56 -34.40
CA LYS A 602 5.19 31.09 -33.11
C LYS A 602 6.38 30.16 -33.36
N ALA A 603 6.31 29.25 -34.33
CA ALA A 603 7.44 28.42 -34.76
C ALA A 603 8.59 29.25 -35.35
N GLY A 604 8.29 30.28 -36.15
CA GLY A 604 9.27 31.23 -36.70
C GLY A 604 9.99 32.00 -35.58
N ARG A 605 9.23 32.59 -34.66
CA ARG A 605 9.76 33.31 -33.48
C ARG A 605 10.59 32.41 -32.57
N LEU A 606 10.16 31.18 -32.31
CA LEU A 606 10.93 30.22 -31.50
C LEU A 606 12.25 29.85 -32.18
N ARG A 607 12.24 29.55 -33.49
CA ARG A 607 13.46 29.24 -34.26
C ARG A 607 14.42 30.44 -34.30
N ALA A 608 13.92 31.65 -34.54
CA ALA A 608 14.73 32.87 -34.53
C ALA A 608 15.31 33.19 -33.15
N ALA A 609 14.56 32.97 -32.08
CA ALA A 609 15.04 33.16 -30.71
C ALA A 609 16.15 32.16 -30.34
N LEU A 610 16.03 30.89 -30.78
CA LEU A 610 17.03 29.85 -30.56
C LEU A 610 18.28 30.04 -31.42
N SER A 611 18.15 30.35 -32.72
CA SER A 611 19.31 30.56 -33.60
C SER A 611 20.10 31.83 -33.27
N ALA A 612 19.47 32.81 -32.62
CA ALA A 612 20.12 34.01 -32.11
C ALA A 612 20.88 33.82 -30.78
N CYS A 613 20.67 32.72 -30.04
CA CYS A 613 21.31 32.49 -28.74
C CYS A 613 22.79 32.07 -28.88
N ARG A 614 23.70 33.05 -28.84
CA ARG A 614 25.16 32.83 -28.87
C ARG A 614 25.76 32.14 -27.64
N ARG A 615 25.02 32.06 -26.53
CA ARG A 615 25.42 31.39 -25.28
C ARG A 615 24.50 30.19 -25.06
N ARG A 616 25.06 29.02 -24.71
CA ARG A 616 24.25 27.85 -24.32
C ARG A 616 23.36 28.23 -23.14
N PRO A 617 22.07 27.85 -23.12
CA PRO A 617 21.22 27.97 -21.94
C PRO A 617 21.81 27.19 -20.76
N ASP A 618 21.53 27.64 -19.54
CA ASP A 618 21.87 26.89 -18.33
C ASP A 618 21.11 25.56 -18.33
N ARG A 619 21.78 24.49 -17.91
CA ARG A 619 21.22 23.14 -17.85
C ARG A 619 20.30 23.00 -16.63
N GLU A 620 19.17 22.34 -16.82
CA GLU A 620 18.25 22.04 -15.73
C GLU A 620 18.86 21.15 -14.64
N ASP A 621 18.54 21.44 -13.38
CA ASP A 621 19.16 20.81 -12.20
C ASP A 621 18.36 19.62 -11.63
N TRP A 622 17.16 19.38 -12.17
CA TRP A 622 16.20 18.35 -11.76
C TRP A 622 15.93 18.33 -10.24
N THR A 623 15.80 19.51 -9.66
CA THR A 623 15.28 19.69 -8.31
C THR A 623 14.08 20.62 -8.30
N ALA A 624 13.30 20.53 -7.24
CA ALA A 624 12.26 21.48 -6.92
C ALA A 624 12.51 22.03 -5.50
N GLU A 625 12.41 23.34 -5.30
CA GLU A 625 12.54 23.95 -3.99
C GLU A 625 11.20 23.88 -3.26
N VAL A 626 11.16 23.26 -2.08
CA VAL A 626 9.98 23.25 -1.20
C VAL A 626 9.58 24.70 -0.90
N ALA A 627 8.37 25.10 -1.32
CA ALA A 627 7.81 26.41 -1.05
C ALA A 627 7.09 26.40 0.29
N GLU A 628 6.16 25.45 0.41
CA GLU A 628 5.39 25.25 1.61
C GLU A 628 5.03 23.78 1.76
N LEU A 629 4.43 23.53 2.90
CA LEU A 629 4.33 22.24 3.52
C LEU A 629 3.11 22.48 4.43
N VAL A 630 2.03 21.73 4.27
CA VAL A 630 0.68 22.00 4.81
C VAL A 630 0.12 20.68 5.44
N PRO A 631 -0.68 20.59 6.52
CA PRO A 631 -1.77 19.01 6.67
C PRO A 631 -2.45 18.64 5.34
N ASP A 632 -3.36 17.68 5.35
CA ASP A 632 -4.39 17.54 4.32
C ASP A 632 -5.57 16.71 4.85
N GLY A 633 -5.92 16.97 6.12
CA GLY A 633 -6.81 16.13 6.90
C GLY A 633 -6.25 14.71 7.10
N GLU A 634 -7.16 13.74 7.16
CA GLU A 634 -6.82 12.35 6.94
C GLU A 634 -7.18 11.93 5.52
N ALA A 635 -6.40 11.03 4.92
CA ALA A 635 -6.71 10.43 3.63
C ALA A 635 -6.37 8.93 3.64
N GLU A 636 -6.98 8.18 2.73
CA GLU A 636 -6.56 6.80 2.49
C GLU A 636 -5.10 6.75 2.06
N VAL A 637 -4.36 5.87 2.71
CA VAL A 637 -2.93 5.68 2.55
C VAL A 637 -2.62 4.25 2.12
N PHE A 638 -1.88 4.13 1.03
CA PHE A 638 -1.53 2.88 0.36
C PHE A 638 -0.06 2.52 0.64
N ASP A 639 0.79 2.16 -0.33
CA ASP A 639 2.29 2.21 -0.35
C ASP A 639 2.72 1.37 -1.56
N VAL A 640 4.02 1.23 -1.88
CA VAL A 640 4.50 0.26 -2.88
C VAL A 640 5.89 -0.30 -2.63
N ARG A 641 6.00 -1.62 -2.84
CA ARG A 641 7.28 -2.28 -3.08
C ARG A 641 7.62 -2.15 -4.56
N ILE A 642 8.76 -1.52 -4.83
CA ILE A 642 9.43 -1.51 -6.14
C ILE A 642 10.73 -2.30 -5.98
N PRO A 643 10.71 -3.64 -5.99
CA PRO A 643 11.93 -4.42 -5.78
C PRO A 643 13.02 -4.04 -6.79
N GLY A 644 14.26 -3.97 -6.33
CA GLY A 644 15.37 -3.39 -7.09
C GLY A 644 15.67 -1.92 -6.79
N ALA A 645 14.69 -1.14 -6.31
CA ALA A 645 14.86 0.30 -6.02
C ALA A 645 14.22 0.81 -4.71
N ASN A 646 13.20 0.10 -4.18
CA ASN A 646 12.22 0.49 -3.16
C ASN A 646 11.77 1.97 -3.22
N ALA A 647 11.72 2.52 -4.43
CA ALA A 647 11.45 3.92 -4.69
C ALA A 647 10.64 4.10 -5.97
N PHE A 648 9.78 5.11 -5.99
CA PHE A 648 8.95 5.48 -7.14
C PHE A 648 8.81 6.99 -7.27
N GLU A 649 8.50 7.47 -8.48
CA GLU A 649 8.14 8.86 -8.71
C GLU A 649 6.67 9.12 -8.34
N ALA A 650 6.44 9.89 -7.28
CA ALA A 650 5.19 10.34 -6.70
C ALA A 650 4.93 11.82 -7.06
N ASN A 651 4.02 12.08 -8.00
CA ASN A 651 3.81 13.38 -8.65
C ASN A 651 5.09 14.01 -9.27
N GLY A 652 6.14 13.20 -9.47
CA GLY A 652 7.46 13.63 -9.94
C GLY A 652 8.56 13.71 -8.86
N LEU A 653 8.25 13.39 -7.59
CA LEU A 653 9.14 13.38 -6.41
C LEU A 653 9.40 11.92 -5.95
N VAL A 654 10.43 11.58 -5.17
CA VAL A 654 10.87 10.16 -4.96
C VAL A 654 10.76 9.70 -3.46
N VAL A 655 10.41 8.42 -3.08
CA VAL A 655 9.97 7.99 -1.67
C VAL A 655 10.22 6.49 -1.13
N HIS A 656 9.94 6.06 0.16
CA HIS A 656 10.25 4.69 0.84
C HIS A 656 9.34 4.13 2.07
N ASN A 657 9.60 2.97 2.78
CA ASN A 657 8.76 2.25 3.85
C ASN A 657 9.44 1.52 5.12
N CYS A 658 8.70 0.75 6.03
CA CYS A 658 9.07 0.23 7.45
C CYS A 658 8.31 -1.07 8.07
N GLY A 659 8.67 -1.68 9.27
CA GLY A 659 7.96 -2.81 10.03
C GLY A 659 8.45 -3.32 11.49
N GLU A 660 7.79 -4.27 12.26
CA GLU A 660 8.18 -4.73 13.69
C GLU A 660 8.11 -6.24 14.32
N GLN A 661 7.15 -6.72 15.19
CA GLN A 661 7.32 -7.59 16.46
C GLN A 661 6.34 -8.86 16.73
N PRO A 662 6.61 -9.91 17.61
CA PRO A 662 5.91 -11.27 17.66
C PRO A 662 5.07 -11.79 18.92
N LEU A 663 4.12 -12.79 18.78
CA LEU A 663 3.13 -13.32 19.82
C LEU A 663 2.56 -14.78 19.59
N PRO A 664 1.90 -15.51 20.54
CA PRO A 664 1.29 -16.85 20.31
C PRO A 664 -0.12 -16.88 19.69
N PRO A 665 -0.69 -18.04 19.29
CA PRO A 665 -2.07 -18.15 18.78
C PRO A 665 -3.13 -17.53 19.69
N TYR A 666 -3.96 -16.66 19.11
CA TYR A 666 -4.88 -15.71 19.76
C TYR A 666 -4.24 -14.72 20.76
N GLY A 667 -2.93 -14.79 20.96
CA GLY A 667 -2.19 -13.96 21.90
C GLY A 667 -2.10 -12.50 21.47
N ALA A 668 -2.18 -11.61 22.45
CA ALA A 668 -2.31 -10.18 22.23
C ALA A 668 -1.12 -9.38 22.81
N CYS A 669 -0.72 -8.31 22.10
CA CYS A 669 0.38 -7.42 22.45
C CYS A 669 -0.12 -6.19 23.22
N LEU A 670 0.19 -6.17 24.51
CA LEU A 670 -0.02 -5.06 25.44
C LEU A 670 1.33 -4.49 25.86
N LEU A 671 1.56 -3.20 25.57
CA LEU A 671 2.86 -2.56 25.73
C LEU A 671 2.81 -1.30 26.59
N GLY A 672 3.92 -1.05 27.27
CA GLY A 672 4.22 0.18 27.98
C GLY A 672 5.74 0.30 28.15
N SER A 673 6.25 1.51 28.38
CA SER A 673 7.69 1.77 28.41
C SER A 673 8.08 2.67 29.58
N VAL A 674 9.05 2.24 30.39
CA VAL A 674 9.72 3.12 31.37
C VAL A 674 10.68 4.04 30.62
N ASN A 675 10.63 5.34 30.88
CA ASN A 675 11.57 6.29 30.29
C ASN A 675 12.84 6.37 31.15
N LEU A 676 13.91 5.71 30.73
CA LEU A 676 15.17 5.67 31.48
C LEU A 676 15.81 7.06 31.61
N ALA A 677 15.68 7.91 30.59
CA ALA A 677 16.24 9.26 30.59
C ALA A 677 15.62 10.15 31.67
N ALA A 678 14.31 10.02 31.90
CA ALA A 678 13.58 10.74 32.95
C ALA A 678 13.93 10.29 34.38
N LEU A 679 14.74 9.24 34.53
CA LEU A 679 15.16 8.68 35.81
C LEU A 679 16.67 8.90 36.10
N VAL A 680 17.41 9.66 35.29
CA VAL A 680 18.84 9.93 35.57
C VAL A 680 19.00 11.09 36.55
N ARG A 681 19.72 10.85 37.65
CA ARG A 681 20.19 11.88 38.60
C ARG A 681 21.56 12.41 38.18
N ASP A 682 21.83 13.67 38.56
CA ASP A 682 23.10 14.35 38.41
C ASP A 682 23.73 14.26 36.99
N PRO A 683 22.94 14.43 35.90
CA PRO A 683 23.39 14.10 34.55
C PRO A 683 24.54 14.98 34.05
N PHE A 684 25.39 14.36 33.23
CA PHE A 684 26.67 14.86 32.72
C PHE A 684 27.76 15.13 33.77
N THR A 685 27.58 14.64 35.00
CA THR A 685 28.59 14.70 36.06
C THR A 685 29.21 13.32 36.34
N PRO A 686 30.37 13.22 37.01
CA PRO A 686 30.90 11.94 37.49
C PRO A 686 30.02 11.21 38.52
N ALA A 687 28.96 11.85 39.04
CA ALA A 687 27.97 11.24 39.92
C ALA A 687 26.71 10.75 39.16
N ALA A 688 26.64 10.95 37.84
CA ALA A 688 25.48 10.62 37.03
C ALA A 688 25.11 9.13 37.12
N ARG A 689 23.84 8.84 37.42
CA ARG A 689 23.34 7.48 37.66
C ARG A 689 21.83 7.39 37.49
N LEU A 690 21.33 6.20 37.18
CA LEU A 690 19.89 5.93 37.22
C LEU A 690 19.37 5.93 38.67
N ASP A 691 18.24 6.60 38.90
CA ASP A 691 17.52 6.60 40.17
C ASP A 691 16.86 5.24 40.41
N ARG A 692 17.52 4.43 41.24
CA ARG A 692 17.04 3.08 41.60
C ARG A 692 15.82 3.11 42.53
N GLU A 693 15.60 4.19 43.28
CA GLU A 693 14.45 4.33 44.17
C GLU A 693 13.21 4.72 43.38
N GLU A 694 13.33 5.70 42.48
CA GLU A 694 12.23 6.10 41.59
C GLU A 694 11.91 4.99 40.56
N LEU A 695 12.92 4.25 40.08
CA LEU A 695 12.69 3.06 39.25
C LEU A 695 11.88 2.00 40.02
N ALA A 696 12.23 1.74 41.28
CA ALA A 696 11.51 0.82 42.16
C ALA A 696 10.10 1.33 42.55
N ARG A 697 9.83 2.63 42.46
CA ARG A 697 8.50 3.23 42.61
C ARG A 697 7.65 3.10 41.35
N VAL A 698 8.23 3.38 40.18
CA VAL A 698 7.52 3.47 38.89
C VAL A 698 7.21 2.09 38.30
N VAL A 699 8.14 1.12 38.36
CA VAL A 699 7.93 -0.21 37.76
C VAL A 699 6.71 -0.96 38.33
N PRO A 700 6.47 -1.00 39.66
CA PRO A 700 5.28 -1.65 40.20
C PRO A 700 3.96 -1.01 39.74
N LEU A 701 3.94 0.32 39.62
CA LEU A 701 2.78 1.07 39.14
C LEU A 701 2.53 0.83 37.66
N ALA A 702 3.59 0.75 36.84
CA ALA A 702 3.52 0.36 35.44
C ALA A 702 2.96 -1.06 35.25
N VAL A 703 3.50 -2.05 35.97
CA VAL A 703 3.00 -3.44 35.92
C VAL A 703 1.53 -3.52 36.32
N ARG A 704 1.12 -2.86 37.40
CA ARG A 704 -0.28 -2.89 37.87
C ARG A 704 -1.24 -2.17 36.92
N MET A 705 -0.84 -1.03 36.35
CA MET A 705 -1.60 -0.37 35.28
C MET A 705 -1.81 -1.30 34.09
N MET A 706 -0.76 -2.01 33.66
CA MET A 706 -0.85 -2.93 32.53
C MET A 706 -1.66 -4.19 32.87
N ASP A 707 -1.55 -4.77 34.07
CA ASP A 707 -2.43 -5.86 34.49
C ASP A 707 -3.91 -5.45 34.41
N ASN A 708 -4.24 -4.23 34.82
CA ASN A 708 -5.61 -3.71 34.75
C ASN A 708 -6.08 -3.41 33.31
N VAL A 709 -5.18 -3.17 32.34
CA VAL A 709 -5.55 -3.04 30.91
C VAL A 709 -6.15 -4.34 30.38
N VAL A 710 -5.75 -5.51 30.90
CA VAL A 710 -6.35 -6.80 30.55
C VAL A 710 -7.85 -6.83 30.91
N ASP A 711 -8.24 -6.18 32.01
CA ASP A 711 -9.61 -6.18 32.53
C ASP A 711 -10.51 -5.07 31.97
N VAL A 712 -9.93 -3.96 31.49
CA VAL A 712 -10.70 -2.84 30.89
C VAL A 712 -10.66 -2.78 29.36
N SER A 713 -9.80 -3.57 28.72
CA SER A 713 -9.78 -3.68 27.27
C SER A 713 -10.95 -4.51 26.74
N ARG A 714 -11.48 -4.11 25.59
CA ARG A 714 -12.37 -4.98 24.80
C ARG A 714 -11.53 -5.82 23.84
N PHE A 715 -12.01 -7.02 23.52
CA PHE A 715 -11.35 -7.94 22.61
C PHE A 715 -12.19 -8.17 21.35
N PRO A 716 -11.56 -8.35 20.18
CA PRO A 716 -12.29 -8.63 18.95
C PRO A 716 -12.94 -10.03 18.89
N LEU A 717 -12.37 -11.00 19.61
CA LEU A 717 -12.82 -12.40 19.64
C LEU A 717 -12.78 -12.93 21.08
N GLU A 718 -13.74 -13.78 21.43
CA GLU A 718 -13.79 -14.49 22.72
C GLU A 718 -12.52 -15.31 22.98
N ALA A 719 -11.91 -15.89 21.93
CA ALA A 719 -10.64 -16.62 22.04
C ALA A 719 -9.44 -15.72 22.41
N GLN A 720 -9.45 -14.45 21.98
CA GLN A 720 -8.40 -13.47 22.34
C GLN A 720 -8.61 -12.95 23.77
N GLU A 721 -9.87 -12.77 24.19
CA GLU A 721 -10.21 -12.45 25.58
C GLU A 721 -9.81 -13.60 26.52
N ALA A 722 -10.11 -14.84 26.13
CA ALA A 722 -9.72 -16.03 26.88
C ALA A 722 -8.19 -16.20 26.98
N GLU A 723 -7.42 -15.98 25.91
CA GLU A 723 -5.95 -16.01 25.96
C GLU A 723 -5.40 -14.94 26.92
N ALA A 724 -5.88 -13.70 26.75
CA ALA A 724 -5.44 -12.57 27.54
C ALA A 724 -5.81 -12.74 29.03
N GLN A 725 -7.00 -13.27 29.36
CA GLN A 725 -7.40 -13.52 30.74
C GLN A 725 -6.72 -14.76 31.35
N ALA A 726 -6.51 -15.82 30.57
CA ALA A 726 -5.90 -17.06 31.06
C ALA A 726 -4.41 -16.93 31.40
N LYS A 727 -3.70 -15.96 30.80
CA LYS A 727 -2.24 -15.79 30.90
C LYS A 727 -1.79 -14.39 31.32
N ARG A 728 -2.63 -13.37 31.12
CA ARG A 728 -2.42 -11.97 31.51
C ARG A 728 -1.07 -11.41 31.06
N ARG A 729 -0.73 -11.65 29.79
CA ARG A 729 0.52 -11.25 29.13
C ARG A 729 0.65 -9.72 29.08
N ILE A 730 1.74 -9.19 29.63
CA ILE A 730 2.09 -7.77 29.53
C ILE A 730 3.54 -7.62 29.02
N GLY A 731 3.81 -6.56 28.26
CA GLY A 731 5.14 -6.26 27.72
C GLY A 731 5.65 -4.92 28.23
N LEU A 732 6.17 -4.88 29.46
CA LEU A 732 6.87 -3.71 29.98
C LEU A 732 8.27 -3.61 29.37
N GLY A 733 8.56 -2.50 28.71
CA GLY A 733 9.85 -2.21 28.10
C GLY A 733 10.46 -0.92 28.62
N VAL A 734 11.41 -0.40 27.86
CA VAL A 734 12.02 0.91 28.07
C VAL A 734 11.89 1.80 26.84
N THR A 735 12.06 3.09 27.04
CA THR A 735 12.48 4.06 26.02
C THR A 735 13.61 4.91 26.62
N GLY A 736 14.40 5.59 25.79
CA GLY A 736 15.44 6.50 26.27
C GLY A 736 16.69 5.83 26.80
N LEU A 737 17.01 4.60 26.35
CA LEU A 737 18.26 3.94 26.75
C LEU A 737 19.50 4.73 26.28
N ALA A 738 19.51 5.22 25.04
CA ALA A 738 20.66 5.94 24.51
C ALA A 738 20.86 7.29 25.21
N ASP A 739 19.78 8.04 25.45
CA ASP A 739 19.81 9.25 26.29
C ASP A 739 20.34 8.94 27.69
N ALA A 740 19.83 7.91 28.36
CA ALA A 740 20.23 7.58 29.72
C ALA A 740 21.73 7.25 29.82
N LEU A 741 22.28 6.57 28.80
CA LEU A 741 23.72 6.33 28.68
C LEU A 741 24.50 7.63 28.42
N ILE A 742 24.04 8.50 27.51
CA ILE A 742 24.66 9.81 27.22
C ILE A 742 24.62 10.73 28.46
N LEU A 743 23.50 10.76 29.19
CA LEU A 743 23.32 11.48 30.45
C LEU A 743 24.25 10.95 31.56
N CYS A 744 24.65 9.67 31.50
CA CYS A 744 25.66 9.06 32.36
C CYS A 744 27.10 9.17 31.81
N GLY A 745 27.32 9.81 30.66
CA GLY A 745 28.64 9.94 30.02
C GLY A 745 29.17 8.65 29.39
N VAL A 746 28.30 7.69 29.05
CA VAL A 746 28.68 6.35 28.56
C VAL A 746 28.28 6.15 27.11
N ARG A 747 29.22 5.63 26.30
CA ARG A 747 29.02 5.31 24.87
C ARG A 747 28.16 4.07 24.67
N TYR A 748 27.11 4.19 23.86
CA TYR A 748 26.29 3.05 23.42
C TYR A 748 27.16 1.98 22.74
N GLY A 749 26.92 0.69 23.03
CA GLY A 749 27.70 -0.43 22.49
C GLY A 749 29.09 -0.63 23.10
N SER A 750 29.58 0.27 23.97
CA SER A 750 30.77 0.00 24.78
C SER A 750 30.48 -1.03 25.88
N GLU A 751 31.51 -1.66 26.46
CA GLU A 751 31.31 -2.57 27.60
C GLU A 751 30.58 -1.91 28.77
N ALA A 752 30.84 -0.62 29.03
CA ALA A 752 30.17 0.13 30.08
C ALA A 752 28.69 0.35 29.74
N GLY A 753 28.37 0.62 28.47
CA GLY A 753 27.00 0.73 27.97
C GLY A 753 26.25 -0.61 28.06
N VAL A 754 26.92 -1.71 27.73
CA VAL A 754 26.40 -3.08 27.90
C VAL A 754 26.13 -3.37 29.37
N ARG A 755 27.10 -3.16 30.28
CA ARG A 755 26.94 -3.41 31.72
C ARG A 755 25.79 -2.60 32.33
N LEU A 756 25.66 -1.31 32.00
CA LEU A 756 24.54 -0.49 32.46
C LEU A 756 23.20 -0.94 31.88
N THR A 757 23.18 -1.37 30.61
CA THR A 757 21.96 -1.90 29.97
C THR A 757 21.48 -3.19 30.65
N GLU A 758 22.39 -4.12 30.96
CA GLU A 758 22.08 -5.31 31.74
C GLU A 758 21.62 -4.93 33.16
N GLU A 759 22.34 -4.05 33.86
CA GLU A 759 21.99 -3.60 35.21
C GLU A 759 20.58 -3.01 35.30
N TRP A 760 20.24 -2.08 34.40
CA TRP A 760 18.98 -1.35 34.43
C TRP A 760 17.80 -2.22 34.00
N LEU A 761 17.97 -3.04 32.96
CA LEU A 761 16.91 -3.96 32.51
C LEU A 761 16.71 -5.11 33.49
N ARG A 762 17.78 -5.60 34.15
CA ARG A 762 17.67 -6.55 35.26
C ARG A 762 16.93 -5.94 36.45
N ALA A 763 17.17 -4.67 36.78
CA ALA A 763 16.44 -3.98 37.85
C ALA A 763 14.93 -3.87 37.53
N ILE A 764 14.58 -3.51 36.29
CA ILE A 764 13.18 -3.50 35.82
C ILE A 764 12.57 -4.89 35.88
N GLN A 765 13.24 -5.92 35.33
CA GLN A 765 12.79 -7.31 35.36
C GLN A 765 12.51 -7.79 36.80
N VAL A 766 13.47 -7.62 37.71
CA VAL A 766 13.36 -8.04 39.11
C VAL A 766 12.20 -7.33 39.82
N ALA A 767 12.05 -6.02 39.63
CA ALA A 767 10.93 -5.26 40.21
C ALA A 767 9.58 -5.67 39.58
N ALA A 768 9.53 -5.96 38.28
CA ALA A 768 8.32 -6.32 37.57
C ALA A 768 7.80 -7.71 37.98
N TYR A 769 8.68 -8.72 38.05
CA TYR A 769 8.32 -10.06 38.54
C TYR A 769 7.95 -10.05 40.02
N ARG A 770 8.68 -9.32 40.88
CA ARG A 770 8.31 -9.17 42.30
C ARG A 770 6.95 -8.50 42.48
N THR A 771 6.63 -7.51 41.63
CA THR A 771 5.28 -6.89 41.60
C THR A 771 4.23 -7.89 41.16
N SER A 772 4.49 -8.65 40.10
CA SER A 772 3.52 -9.62 39.57
C SER A 772 3.25 -10.77 40.57
N ALA A 773 4.23 -11.16 41.39
CA ALA A 773 4.02 -12.07 42.53
C ALA A 773 3.15 -11.44 43.63
N ALA A 774 3.42 -10.19 44.02
CA ALA A 774 2.59 -9.47 44.99
C ALA A 774 1.14 -9.26 44.49
N LEU A 775 0.94 -9.02 43.19
CA LEU A 775 -0.38 -8.98 42.57
C LEU A 775 -1.06 -10.35 42.54
N ALA A 776 -0.32 -11.46 42.52
CA ALA A 776 -0.88 -12.80 42.63
C ALA A 776 -1.42 -13.06 44.04
N ALA A 777 -0.71 -12.61 45.08
CA ALA A 777 -1.19 -12.66 46.46
C ALA A 777 -2.47 -11.82 46.68
N GLU A 778 -2.65 -10.71 45.96
CA GLU A 778 -3.80 -9.80 46.14
C GLU A 778 -5.01 -10.15 45.25
N LYS A 779 -4.77 -10.48 43.98
CA LYS A 779 -5.79 -10.65 42.92
C LYS A 779 -5.87 -12.09 42.37
N GLY A 780 -5.03 -13.01 42.84
CA GLY A 780 -4.85 -14.35 42.28
C GLY A 780 -3.82 -14.40 41.14
N ALA A 781 -3.09 -15.51 41.04
CA ALA A 781 -2.18 -15.79 39.92
C ALA A 781 -2.93 -15.87 38.57
N PHE A 782 -2.21 -15.90 37.45
CA PHE A 782 -2.85 -16.15 36.15
C PHE A 782 -3.45 -17.58 36.10
N PRO A 783 -4.62 -17.80 35.49
CA PRO A 783 -5.33 -19.10 35.53
C PRO A 783 -4.54 -20.34 35.09
N LEU A 784 -3.59 -20.19 34.15
CA LEU A 784 -2.74 -21.30 33.67
C LEU A 784 -1.41 -21.46 34.44
N PHE A 785 -1.26 -20.87 35.63
CA PHE A 785 -0.01 -20.91 36.39
C PHE A 785 0.25 -22.31 37.00
N ASP A 786 1.11 -23.08 36.34
CA ASP A 786 1.76 -24.24 36.96
C ASP A 786 3.00 -23.78 37.74
N ARG A 787 3.01 -23.99 39.06
CA ARG A 787 4.10 -23.57 39.95
C ARG A 787 5.43 -24.21 39.57
N GLU A 788 5.45 -25.52 39.37
CA GLU A 788 6.69 -26.28 39.22
C GLU A 788 7.27 -26.06 37.82
N ALA A 789 6.42 -26.15 36.79
CA ALA A 789 6.83 -25.89 35.42
C ALA A 789 7.31 -24.43 35.23
N PHE A 790 6.62 -23.44 35.83
CA PHE A 790 6.99 -22.02 35.71
C PHE A 790 8.31 -21.68 36.44
N LEU A 791 8.52 -22.20 37.66
CA LEU A 791 9.76 -21.97 38.42
C LEU A 791 11.01 -22.54 37.75
N GLU A 792 10.85 -23.56 36.90
CA GLU A 792 11.92 -24.19 36.13
C GLU A 792 12.16 -23.56 34.74
N ARG A 793 11.44 -22.51 34.34
CA ARG A 793 11.71 -21.82 33.07
C ARG A 793 13.05 -21.09 33.12
N PRO A 794 13.84 -21.03 32.02
CA PRO A 794 15.19 -20.44 32.05
C PRO A 794 15.24 -19.01 32.61
N MET A 795 14.29 -18.16 32.20
CA MET A 795 14.21 -16.78 32.66
C MET A 795 13.85 -16.66 34.15
N VAL A 796 12.94 -17.52 34.63
CA VAL A 796 12.48 -17.54 36.03
C VAL A 796 13.55 -18.14 36.96
N ARG A 797 14.30 -19.15 36.50
CA ARG A 797 15.48 -19.68 37.19
C ARG A 797 16.61 -18.66 37.36
N ALA A 798 16.73 -17.69 36.44
CA ALA A 798 17.71 -16.61 36.50
C ALA A 798 17.31 -15.43 37.42
N LEU A 799 16.06 -15.41 37.92
CA LEU A 799 15.62 -14.39 38.88
C LEU A 799 16.30 -14.58 40.25
N PRO A 800 16.47 -13.49 41.04
CA PRO A 800 16.96 -13.58 42.41
C PRO A 800 16.15 -14.55 43.29
N PRO A 801 16.77 -15.21 44.29
CA PRO A 801 16.10 -16.18 45.15
C PRO A 801 14.82 -15.64 45.80
N ASP A 802 14.83 -14.41 46.32
CA ASP A 802 13.66 -13.79 46.95
C ASP A 802 12.45 -13.66 46.01
N VAL A 803 12.69 -13.40 44.71
CA VAL A 803 11.64 -13.32 43.70
C VAL A 803 11.14 -14.71 43.32
N ARG A 804 12.03 -15.72 43.25
CA ARG A 804 11.65 -17.11 43.01
C ARG A 804 10.85 -17.69 44.17
N GLU A 805 11.24 -17.39 45.41
CA GLU A 805 10.54 -17.75 46.64
C GLU A 805 9.16 -17.05 46.73
N ALA A 806 9.08 -15.77 46.36
CA ALA A 806 7.79 -15.08 46.24
C ALA A 806 6.86 -15.73 45.20
N ILE A 807 7.37 -16.05 44.00
CA ILE A 807 6.60 -16.76 42.96
C ILE A 807 6.18 -18.15 43.43
N ALA A 808 7.03 -18.88 44.16
CA ALA A 808 6.69 -20.17 44.73
C ALA A 808 5.57 -20.07 45.78
N ALA A 809 5.66 -19.13 46.70
CA ALA A 809 4.69 -18.95 47.78
C ALA A 809 3.35 -18.36 47.30
N GLN A 810 3.39 -17.34 46.44
CA GLN A 810 2.25 -16.48 46.08
C GLN A 810 1.69 -16.73 44.68
N GLY A 811 2.45 -17.41 43.81
CA GLY A 811 2.21 -17.45 42.38
C GLY A 811 2.68 -16.18 41.67
N VAL A 812 2.23 -15.98 40.42
CA VAL A 812 2.53 -14.77 39.64
C VAL A 812 1.30 -14.35 38.83
N ARG A 813 1.04 -13.04 38.74
CA ARG A 813 -0.19 -12.47 38.14
C ARG A 813 -0.17 -12.47 36.62
N ASN A 814 1.02 -12.36 36.03
CA ASN A 814 1.25 -12.18 34.60
C ASN A 814 2.29 -13.20 34.15
N ALA A 815 1.96 -14.02 33.14
CA ALA A 815 2.84 -15.10 32.71
C ALA A 815 4.14 -14.61 32.04
N LEU A 816 4.04 -13.51 31.31
CA LEU A 816 5.14 -12.77 30.71
C LEU A 816 4.93 -11.29 31.05
N VAL A 817 6.03 -10.59 31.27
CA VAL A 817 6.04 -9.27 31.93
C VAL A 817 6.86 -8.23 31.15
N THR A 818 7.78 -8.64 30.28
CA THR A 818 8.80 -7.75 29.69
C THR A 818 8.93 -7.88 28.17
N SER A 819 8.84 -6.75 27.45
CA SER A 819 9.03 -6.68 25.99
C SER A 819 9.42 -5.27 25.56
N ILE A 820 10.30 -5.13 24.57
CA ILE A 820 10.78 -3.83 24.09
C ILE A 820 10.20 -3.53 22.70
N ALA A 821 9.47 -2.44 22.62
CA ALA A 821 8.78 -1.96 21.42
C ALA A 821 9.63 -0.94 20.63
N PRO A 822 9.24 -0.59 19.38
CA PRO A 822 9.87 0.52 18.66
C PRO A 822 9.62 1.89 19.30
N THR A 823 8.53 2.05 20.08
CA THR A 823 8.11 3.29 20.79
C THR A 823 7.88 4.57 19.97
N GLY A 824 8.23 4.64 18.68
CA GLY A 824 8.43 5.86 17.86
C GLY A 824 7.32 6.93 17.73
N THR A 825 6.19 6.82 18.44
CA THR A 825 5.27 7.95 18.68
C THR A 825 5.21 8.37 20.16
N ILE A 826 5.33 7.44 21.11
CA ILE A 826 5.37 7.76 22.55
C ILE A 826 6.71 8.36 22.97
N SER A 827 7.80 8.02 22.31
CA SER A 827 9.12 8.66 22.48
C SER A 827 9.12 10.13 22.03
N LEU A 828 8.50 10.42 20.88
CA LEU A 828 8.24 11.80 20.42
C LEU A 828 7.35 12.59 21.38
N PHE A 829 6.37 11.93 22.02
CA PHE A 829 5.52 12.55 23.04
C PHE A 829 6.30 12.83 24.34
N ALA A 830 7.24 11.96 24.71
CA ALA A 830 8.16 12.14 25.84
C ALA A 830 9.38 13.03 25.51
N GLY A 831 9.15 14.17 24.84
CA GLY A 831 10.17 15.18 24.61
C GLY A 831 11.21 14.88 23.50
N ASN A 832 10.91 13.94 22.59
CA ASN A 832 11.86 13.38 21.62
C ASN A 832 13.08 12.70 22.27
N VAL A 833 12.78 11.81 23.22
CA VAL A 833 13.75 10.86 23.75
C VAL A 833 14.02 9.74 22.73
N SER A 834 15.19 9.10 22.77
CA SER A 834 15.52 7.93 21.94
C SER A 834 14.54 6.78 22.11
N SER A 835 14.34 6.03 21.03
CA SER A 835 13.19 5.17 20.85
C SER A 835 13.51 3.71 21.22
N GLY A 836 12.85 3.20 22.25
CA GLY A 836 13.05 1.83 22.74
C GLY A 836 14.46 1.65 23.32
N ILE A 837 15.23 0.73 22.73
CA ILE A 837 16.68 0.59 22.95
C ILE A 837 17.51 0.96 21.73
N GLU A 838 16.94 1.60 20.71
CA GLU A 838 17.73 2.08 19.57
C GLU A 838 18.72 3.16 20.01
N PRO A 839 19.91 3.25 19.38
CA PRO A 839 20.77 4.41 19.55
C PRO A 839 20.06 5.69 19.07
N VAL A 840 20.54 6.86 19.48
CA VAL A 840 20.04 8.14 18.92
C VAL A 840 20.26 8.12 17.41
N PHE A 841 19.23 8.35 16.60
CA PHE A 841 19.43 8.36 15.15
C PHE A 841 20.19 9.63 14.71
N ALA A 842 19.77 10.78 15.22
CA ALA A 842 20.35 12.10 14.95
C ALA A 842 20.04 13.04 16.12
N TYR A 843 21.03 13.78 16.59
CA TYR A 843 20.89 14.70 17.73
C TYR A 843 20.05 15.93 17.44
N GLU A 844 20.08 16.39 16.20
CA GLU A 844 19.29 17.52 15.74
C GLU A 844 18.83 17.24 14.31
N TYR A 845 17.52 17.30 14.12
CA TYR A 845 16.87 17.34 12.82
C TYR A 845 15.72 18.36 12.88
N GLN A 846 14.97 18.52 11.80
CA GLN A 846 13.81 19.43 11.82
C GLN A 846 12.54 18.72 11.39
N ARG A 847 11.40 19.29 11.79
CA ARG A 847 10.07 18.71 11.62
C ARG A 847 9.07 19.80 11.26
N ALA A 848 8.31 19.59 10.20
CA ALA A 848 7.25 20.48 9.78
C ALA A 848 5.92 20.09 10.43
N VAL A 849 5.52 20.85 11.45
CA VAL A 849 4.27 20.72 12.21
C VAL A 849 3.14 21.43 11.48
N LEU A 850 2.09 20.71 11.06
CA LEU A 850 0.90 21.23 10.35
C LEU A 850 -0.18 21.59 11.38
N MET A 851 -0.55 22.87 11.37
CA MET A 851 -1.32 23.63 12.37
C MET A 851 -2.83 23.63 12.05
N PRO A 852 -3.74 23.83 13.02
CA PRO A 852 -5.19 23.72 12.82
C PRO A 852 -5.80 24.64 11.74
N ASP A 853 -5.09 25.69 11.32
CA ASP A 853 -5.52 26.68 10.33
C ASP A 853 -5.18 26.33 8.88
N GLY A 854 -4.28 25.36 8.65
CA GLY A 854 -3.75 25.01 7.33
C GLY A 854 -2.27 25.34 7.11
N SER A 855 -1.56 26.00 8.03
CA SER A 855 -0.14 26.34 7.89
C SER A 855 0.80 25.21 8.39
N ARG A 856 2.06 25.12 7.90
CA ARG A 856 3.14 24.47 8.70
C ARG A 856 4.08 25.48 9.31
N ARG A 857 4.45 25.19 10.56
CA ARG A 857 5.65 25.71 11.22
C ARG A 857 6.74 24.66 11.11
N THR A 858 7.92 25.05 10.66
CA THR A 858 9.11 24.17 10.77
C THR A 858 9.72 24.37 12.14
N GLU A 859 9.99 23.28 12.85
CA GLU A 859 10.49 23.27 14.21
C GLU A 859 11.74 22.40 14.26
N THR A 860 12.80 22.88 14.93
CA THR A 860 13.95 22.04 15.23
C THR A 860 13.54 21.01 16.28
N VAL A 861 13.76 19.74 15.98
CA VAL A 861 13.53 18.63 16.90
C VAL A 861 14.91 18.10 17.28
N GLN A 862 15.27 18.40 18.52
CA GLN A 862 16.50 17.93 19.16
C GLN A 862 16.21 16.65 19.95
N ASP A 863 17.18 15.76 20.00
CA ASP A 863 17.28 14.68 20.96
C ASP A 863 17.28 15.22 22.41
N LEU A 864 16.69 14.48 23.35
CA LEU A 864 16.50 14.95 24.73
C LEU A 864 17.84 15.13 25.44
N ALA A 865 18.74 14.14 25.39
CA ALA A 865 20.06 14.25 25.99
C ALA A 865 20.94 15.32 25.32
N TYR A 866 20.89 15.44 23.99
CA TYR A 866 21.60 16.52 23.27
C TYR A 866 21.16 17.92 23.73
N ARG A 867 19.85 18.16 23.78
CA ARG A 867 19.32 19.46 24.22
C ARG A 867 19.72 19.77 25.67
N LEU A 868 19.58 18.81 26.58
CA LEU A 868 19.98 18.96 27.98
C LEU A 868 21.49 19.22 28.15
N TYR A 869 22.34 18.65 27.27
CA TYR A 869 23.78 18.91 27.26
C TYR A 869 24.09 20.35 26.84
N ARG A 870 23.45 20.82 25.75
CA ARG A 870 23.58 22.21 25.26
C ARG A 870 23.08 23.23 26.28
N GLU A 871 21.99 22.93 26.98
CA GLU A 871 21.44 23.75 28.06
C GLU A 871 22.36 23.86 29.29
N ARG A 872 23.14 22.81 29.61
CA ARG A 872 23.99 22.73 30.82
C ARG A 872 25.46 23.10 30.60
N MET A 873 26.06 22.65 29.50
CA MET A 873 27.48 22.87 29.16
C MET A 873 27.70 24.10 28.26
N GLY A 874 26.63 24.65 27.69
CA GLY A 874 26.67 25.75 26.73
C GLY A 874 26.51 25.30 25.28
N PRO A 875 26.09 26.21 24.38
CA PRO A 875 25.72 25.87 23.01
C PRO A 875 26.88 25.28 22.21
N ASP A 876 28.10 25.80 22.38
CA ASP A 876 29.27 25.40 21.58
C ASP A 876 30.18 24.36 22.26
N ALA A 877 29.74 23.76 23.37
CA ALA A 877 30.52 22.75 24.08
C ALA A 877 30.87 21.54 23.17
N PRO A 878 32.10 21.01 23.20
CA PRO A 878 32.41 19.78 22.47
C PRO A 878 31.56 18.62 23.01
N LEU A 879 31.08 17.76 22.13
CA LEU A 879 30.40 16.52 22.53
C LEU A 879 31.44 15.51 23.03
N THR A 880 31.05 14.69 24.01
CA THR A 880 31.90 13.62 24.55
C THR A 880 31.76 12.34 23.72
N ASP A 881 32.67 11.38 23.90
CA ASP A 881 32.64 10.06 23.21
C ASP A 881 31.36 9.23 23.46
N ALA A 882 30.53 9.64 24.42
CA ALA A 882 29.21 9.09 24.69
C ALA A 882 28.21 9.34 23.55
N PHE A 883 28.36 10.45 22.83
CA PHE A 883 27.49 10.83 21.72
C PHE A 883 27.82 10.03 20.45
N VAL A 884 27.26 8.82 20.36
CA VAL A 884 27.22 7.96 19.16
C VAL A 884 25.83 7.84 18.56
N ASP A 885 25.76 7.96 17.23
CA ASP A 885 24.52 7.85 16.46
C ASP A 885 24.38 6.50 15.72
N ALA A 886 23.20 6.25 15.16
CA ALA A 886 22.88 5.02 14.42
C ALA A 886 23.65 4.83 13.08
N GLN A 887 24.51 5.78 12.69
CA GLN A 887 25.28 5.75 11.45
C GLN A 887 26.79 5.55 11.72
N SER A 888 27.26 5.94 12.89
CA SER A 888 28.65 5.82 13.38
C SER A 888 28.90 4.58 14.24
N LEU A 889 27.91 3.71 14.39
CA LEU A 889 27.98 2.44 15.13
C LEU A 889 28.13 1.23 14.21
N GLU A 890 29.09 0.36 14.55
CA GLU A 890 29.28 -0.94 13.90
C GLU A 890 28.11 -1.90 14.16
N PRO A 891 27.79 -2.83 13.23
CA PRO A 891 26.71 -3.82 13.43
C PRO A 891 26.88 -4.64 14.72
N ALA A 892 28.11 -4.96 15.10
CA ALA A 892 28.43 -5.65 16.34
C ALA A 892 28.01 -4.85 17.60
N ALA A 893 28.12 -3.52 17.57
CA ALA A 893 27.70 -2.64 18.65
C ALA A 893 26.16 -2.62 18.81
N HIS A 894 25.41 -2.75 17.71
CA HIS A 894 23.95 -2.95 17.77
C HIS A 894 23.60 -4.34 18.35
N LEU A 895 24.32 -5.39 17.95
CA LEU A 895 24.09 -6.77 18.39
C LEU A 895 24.35 -6.98 19.89
N VAL A 896 25.49 -6.52 20.43
CA VAL A 896 25.80 -6.72 21.86
C VAL A 896 24.79 -6.03 22.77
N MET A 897 24.26 -4.87 22.36
CA MET A 897 23.23 -4.14 23.09
C MET A 897 21.85 -4.84 23.00
N GLN A 898 21.52 -5.44 21.85
CA GLN A 898 20.34 -6.29 21.72
C GLN A 898 20.45 -7.53 22.62
N ALA A 899 21.60 -8.20 22.63
CA ALA A 899 21.84 -9.42 23.42
C ALA A 899 21.82 -9.13 24.93
N ALA A 900 22.45 -8.04 25.37
CA ALA A 900 22.40 -7.54 26.74
C ALA A 900 20.95 -7.30 27.21
N ALA A 901 20.15 -6.63 26.38
CA ALA A 901 18.74 -6.42 26.66
C ALA A 901 17.92 -7.71 26.64
N GLN A 902 18.22 -8.64 25.72
CA GLN A 902 17.45 -9.87 25.52
C GLN A 902 17.47 -10.78 26.77
N ARG A 903 18.58 -10.78 27.52
CA ARG A 903 18.76 -11.51 28.79
C ARG A 903 17.75 -11.13 29.88
N HIS A 904 17.12 -9.97 29.76
CA HIS A 904 16.16 -9.44 30.73
C HIS A 904 14.75 -9.24 30.14
N VAL A 905 14.49 -9.81 28.95
CA VAL A 905 13.23 -9.70 28.21
C VAL A 905 12.66 -11.10 27.94
N ASP A 906 11.61 -11.45 28.68
CA ASP A 906 10.90 -12.74 28.56
C ASP A 906 10.19 -12.90 27.20
N SER A 907 9.64 -11.81 26.67
CA SER A 907 9.01 -11.79 25.34
C SER A 907 10.08 -11.53 24.27
N ALA A 908 9.93 -10.48 23.45
CA ALA A 908 10.89 -10.13 22.40
C ALA A 908 11.19 -8.62 22.36
N ILE A 909 12.15 -8.26 21.50
CA ILE A 909 12.71 -6.93 21.31
C ILE A 909 12.56 -6.53 19.83
N SER A 910 11.97 -5.37 19.56
CA SER A 910 12.16 -4.68 18.28
C SER A 910 13.53 -3.99 18.27
N LYS A 911 14.44 -4.41 17.38
CA LYS A 911 15.76 -3.80 17.19
C LYS A 911 16.14 -3.81 15.71
N THR A 912 16.63 -2.68 15.22
CA THR A 912 17.28 -2.56 13.91
C THR A 912 18.79 -2.73 14.06
N ILE A 913 19.38 -3.63 13.28
CA ILE A 913 20.83 -3.72 13.12
C ILE A 913 21.21 -2.92 11.88
N ASN A 914 21.61 -1.67 12.08
CA ASN A 914 22.10 -0.81 11.01
C ASN A 914 23.41 -1.41 10.48
N CYS A 915 23.55 -1.47 9.16
CA CYS A 915 24.69 -2.08 8.49
C CYS A 915 25.27 -1.11 7.46
N PRO A 916 26.61 -0.95 7.36
CA PRO A 916 27.23 -0.12 6.32
C PRO A 916 26.81 -0.54 4.90
N ALA A 917 26.72 0.44 4.00
CA ALA A 917 26.26 0.22 2.62
C ALA A 917 27.17 -0.72 1.82
N ASP A 918 28.46 -0.70 2.15
CA ASP A 918 29.55 -1.48 1.58
C ASP A 918 29.81 -2.81 2.32
N LEU A 919 29.07 -3.10 3.41
CA LEU A 919 29.21 -4.34 4.19
C LEU A 919 29.08 -5.57 3.27
N PRO A 920 30.13 -6.41 3.11
CA PRO A 920 30.11 -7.55 2.20
C PRO A 920 29.07 -8.61 2.58
N PHE A 921 28.56 -9.36 1.60
CA PHE A 921 27.52 -10.38 1.81
C PHE A 921 27.85 -11.41 2.90
N GLU A 922 29.10 -11.91 2.95
CA GLU A 922 29.51 -12.87 3.99
C GLU A 922 29.58 -12.20 5.38
N ALA A 923 30.04 -10.95 5.47
CA ALA A 923 30.04 -10.19 6.73
C ALA A 923 28.60 -9.88 7.22
N PHE A 924 27.67 -9.62 6.29
CA PHE A 924 26.25 -9.48 6.57
C PHE A 924 25.60 -10.80 7.04
N LYS A 925 25.94 -11.93 6.40
CA LYS A 925 25.51 -13.27 6.84
C LYS A 925 26.00 -13.58 8.26
N ASP A 926 27.21 -13.13 8.58
CA ASP A 926 27.79 -13.24 9.91
C ASP A 926 27.10 -12.36 10.96
N VAL A 927 26.39 -11.29 10.60
CA VAL A 927 25.53 -10.54 11.55
C VAL A 927 24.41 -11.44 12.08
N TYR A 928 23.76 -12.20 11.20
CA TYR A 928 22.71 -13.14 11.60
C TYR A 928 23.26 -14.34 12.38
N ARG A 929 24.45 -14.85 12.02
CA ARG A 929 25.13 -15.88 12.83
C ARG A 929 25.48 -15.36 14.23
N GLN A 930 26.04 -14.16 14.34
CA GLN A 930 26.36 -13.53 15.62
C GLN A 930 25.10 -13.26 16.46
N ALA A 931 24.00 -12.79 15.86
CA ALA A 931 22.72 -12.64 16.56
C ALA A 931 22.23 -13.98 17.15
N TYR A 932 22.36 -15.07 16.39
CA TYR A 932 22.05 -16.41 16.88
C TYR A 932 23.00 -16.85 18.01
N GLU A 933 24.30 -16.63 17.87
CA GLU A 933 25.34 -17.08 18.83
C GLU A 933 25.36 -16.25 20.13
N LEU A 934 24.94 -14.99 20.07
CA LEU A 934 24.75 -14.10 21.24
C LEU A 934 23.43 -14.33 21.99
N GLY A 935 22.56 -15.22 21.51
CA GLY A 935 21.30 -15.57 22.16
C GLY A 935 20.11 -14.65 21.86
N CYS A 936 20.17 -13.82 20.81
CA CYS A 936 19.01 -13.03 20.37
C CYS A 936 17.86 -13.97 19.93
N LYS A 937 16.61 -13.50 20.09
CA LYS A 937 15.39 -14.22 19.67
C LYS A 937 15.01 -14.00 18.19
N GLY A 938 15.54 -12.95 17.57
CA GLY A 938 15.39 -12.66 16.14
C GLY A 938 16.34 -11.56 15.71
N CYS A 939 16.45 -11.33 14.40
CA CYS A 939 17.36 -10.33 13.84
C CYS A 939 16.75 -9.63 12.61
N THR A 940 16.80 -8.30 12.62
CA THR A 940 16.34 -7.43 11.53
C THR A 940 17.45 -6.45 11.16
N THR A 941 18.18 -6.73 10.09
CA THR A 941 19.20 -5.82 9.55
C THR A 941 18.58 -4.76 8.65
N TYR A 942 19.09 -3.53 8.73
CA TYR A 942 18.92 -2.53 7.69
C TYR A 942 20.28 -2.17 7.09
N ARG A 943 20.56 -2.72 5.90
CA ARG A 943 21.74 -2.39 5.10
C ARG A 943 21.32 -1.49 3.92
N PRO A 944 21.84 -0.26 3.78
CA PRO A 944 21.64 0.56 2.60
C PRO A 944 22.20 -0.07 1.33
N ASN A 945 21.40 -0.14 0.28
CA ASN A 945 21.84 -0.55 -1.06
C ASN A 945 20.91 0.01 -2.14
N ALA A 946 21.15 -0.35 -3.41
CA ALA A 946 20.38 0.12 -4.56
C ALA A 946 18.87 -0.16 -4.43
N VAL A 947 18.50 -1.25 -3.74
CA VAL A 947 17.13 -1.63 -3.41
C VAL A 947 16.64 -0.91 -2.15
N THR A 948 17.39 -0.92 -1.05
CA THR A 948 16.86 -0.62 0.29
C THR A 948 16.97 0.82 0.79
N GLY A 949 17.65 1.73 0.07
CA GLY A 949 17.73 3.16 0.45
C GLY A 949 18.63 3.46 1.66
N SER A 950 18.41 4.58 2.37
CA SER A 950 19.07 4.92 3.65
C SER A 950 18.20 5.88 4.47
N VAL A 951 17.81 5.53 5.70
CA VAL A 951 16.57 6.05 6.34
C VAL A 951 16.49 7.58 6.55
N LEU A 952 17.56 8.21 7.03
CA LEU A 952 17.58 9.58 7.57
C LEU A 952 19.00 10.19 7.47
N SER A 953 19.11 11.52 7.58
CA SER A 953 20.33 12.28 7.30
C SER A 953 20.83 13.18 8.44
N VAL A 954 22.15 13.41 8.48
CA VAL A 954 22.85 14.32 9.41
C VAL A 954 23.90 15.12 8.63
N GLN A 955 24.05 16.42 8.93
CA GLN A 955 25.15 17.23 8.37
C GLN A 955 26.41 17.06 9.22
N ALA A 956 27.51 16.61 8.62
CA ALA A 956 28.76 16.36 9.32
C ALA A 956 29.46 17.66 9.77
N THR A 957 29.84 17.73 11.04
CA THR A 957 30.74 18.75 11.58
C THR A 957 32.21 18.42 11.28
N GLY A 958 33.02 19.43 10.97
CA GLY A 958 34.29 19.23 10.26
C GLY A 958 35.51 18.86 11.11
N GLY A 959 36.46 18.17 10.46
CA GLY A 959 37.86 18.05 10.88
C GLY A 959 38.78 18.65 9.81
N ALA A 960 39.92 19.23 10.21
CA ALA A 960 40.84 19.89 9.28
C ALA A 960 41.62 18.88 8.41
N PRO A 961 41.93 19.19 7.14
CA PRO A 961 42.61 18.27 6.24
C PRO A 961 44.09 18.10 6.59
N ALA A 962 44.48 16.86 6.95
CA ALA A 962 45.88 16.47 7.02
C ALA A 962 46.50 16.37 5.62
N ALA A 963 47.75 16.81 5.45
CA ALA A 963 48.40 16.89 4.15
C ALA A 963 48.80 15.51 3.59
N ALA A 964 48.51 15.27 2.31
CA ALA A 964 48.97 14.08 1.60
C ALA A 964 50.40 14.29 1.04
N PRO A 965 51.30 13.28 1.11
CA PRO A 965 52.59 13.33 0.44
C PRO A 965 52.42 13.22 -1.09
N ALA A 966 53.27 13.92 -1.84
CA ALA A 966 53.14 14.07 -3.29
C ALA A 966 53.58 12.84 -4.09
N GLN A 967 52.92 12.60 -5.23
CA GLN A 967 53.43 11.80 -6.35
C GLN A 967 53.30 12.58 -7.66
N ALA A 968 54.15 12.23 -8.64
CA ALA A 968 54.47 13.05 -9.80
C ALA A 968 53.39 13.05 -10.91
N PRO A 969 53.32 14.10 -11.76
CA PRO A 969 52.25 14.25 -12.75
C PRO A 969 52.42 13.34 -13.98
N VAL A 970 51.32 12.69 -14.38
CA VAL A 970 51.19 11.99 -15.66
C VAL A 970 50.57 12.93 -16.69
N GLN A 971 51.17 13.05 -17.88
CA GLN A 971 50.67 13.92 -18.96
C GLN A 971 49.49 13.28 -19.73
N PRO A 972 48.57 14.10 -20.29
CA PRO A 972 47.41 13.59 -21.04
C PRO A 972 47.80 13.05 -22.43
N PRO A 973 47.13 11.99 -22.94
CA PRO A 973 47.38 11.45 -24.27
C PRO A 973 46.81 12.35 -25.40
N VAL A 974 47.50 12.33 -26.54
CA VAL A 974 47.24 13.18 -27.72
C VAL A 974 46.23 12.53 -28.67
N GLN A 975 45.45 13.36 -29.39
CA GLN A 975 44.47 12.90 -30.39
C GLN A 975 45.08 12.65 -31.78
N ALA A 976 44.63 11.59 -32.45
CA ALA A 976 44.68 11.42 -33.91
C ALA A 976 43.40 10.68 -34.39
N PRO A 977 42.90 10.89 -35.62
CA PRO A 977 41.52 10.55 -35.98
C PRO A 977 41.36 9.20 -36.70
N VAL A 978 40.14 8.65 -36.64
CA VAL A 978 39.66 7.56 -37.51
C VAL A 978 38.34 8.00 -38.18
N GLN A 979 38.16 7.65 -39.46
CA GLN A 979 37.06 8.12 -40.30
C GLN A 979 35.82 7.21 -40.26
N ALA A 980 34.65 7.76 -40.57
CA ALA A 980 33.39 7.02 -40.66
C ALA A 980 33.05 6.61 -42.12
N PRO A 981 32.61 5.37 -42.38
CA PRO A 981 32.05 4.97 -43.68
C PRO A 981 30.66 5.56 -43.93
N GLY A 982 30.34 5.87 -45.20
CA GLY A 982 29.03 6.36 -45.64
C GLY A 982 28.04 5.25 -46.06
N PRO A 983 26.77 5.59 -46.36
CA PRO A 983 25.68 4.63 -46.59
C PRO A 983 25.59 4.12 -48.04
N THR A 984 25.07 2.90 -48.20
CA THR A 984 24.59 2.30 -49.47
C THR A 984 23.27 1.53 -49.24
N SER A 985 22.62 1.03 -50.29
CA SER A 985 21.14 0.91 -50.35
C SER A 985 20.54 -0.45 -50.76
N ALA A 986 19.29 -0.66 -50.31
CA ALA A 986 18.30 -1.63 -50.83
C ALA A 986 18.53 -3.15 -50.51
N PRO A 987 17.60 -4.08 -50.86
CA PRO A 987 16.25 -4.15 -50.26
C PRO A 987 15.69 -5.58 -49.92
N GLY A 988 14.76 -5.65 -48.97
CA GLY A 988 13.54 -6.50 -49.07
C GLY A 988 13.33 -7.72 -48.16
N ARG A 989 12.03 -8.03 -47.90
CA ARG A 989 11.43 -9.28 -47.34
C ARG A 989 11.77 -9.64 -45.87
N ALA A 990 10.89 -10.25 -45.06
CA ALA A 990 9.42 -10.44 -45.10
C ALA A 990 8.90 -10.81 -43.69
N GLU A 991 7.59 -10.64 -43.41
CA GLU A 991 6.95 -11.12 -42.18
C GLU A 991 6.46 -12.58 -42.28
N PRO A 992 6.44 -13.33 -41.16
CA PRO A 992 5.48 -14.41 -40.92
C PRO A 992 4.45 -14.01 -39.84
N ALA A 993 3.19 -14.38 -40.05
CA ALA A 993 2.05 -13.93 -39.24
C ALA A 993 2.01 -14.48 -37.80
N ARG A 994 1.35 -13.73 -36.90
CA ARG A 994 0.78 -14.28 -35.65
C ARG A 994 -0.68 -14.69 -35.90
N GLY A 995 -0.97 -15.98 -35.77
CA GLY A 995 -2.33 -16.45 -35.54
C GLY A 995 -2.74 -16.26 -34.07
N GLU A 996 -4.04 -16.06 -33.86
CA GLU A 996 -4.91 -16.47 -32.74
C GLU A 996 -4.35 -16.55 -31.30
N GLY A 997 -5.08 -15.97 -30.33
CA GLY A 997 -4.84 -16.20 -28.89
C GLY A 997 -4.81 -14.97 -27.97
N ALA A 998 -5.34 -13.81 -28.37
CA ALA A 998 -5.35 -12.60 -27.54
C ALA A 998 -6.54 -12.58 -26.55
N VAL A 999 -6.29 -12.86 -25.28
CA VAL A 999 -7.29 -12.74 -24.18
C VAL A 999 -7.61 -11.27 -23.90
N VAL A 1000 -8.89 -10.94 -23.73
CA VAL A 1000 -9.39 -9.55 -23.58
C VAL A 1000 -9.90 -9.30 -22.17
N TYR A 1001 -9.49 -8.18 -21.56
CA TYR A 1001 -9.88 -7.75 -20.21
C TYR A 1001 -11.29 -7.12 -20.16
N MET A 1002 -11.98 -7.27 -19.02
CA MET A 1002 -13.38 -6.87 -18.84
C MET A 1002 -13.62 -5.35 -18.98
N THR A 1003 -14.80 -4.96 -19.45
CA THR A 1003 -15.13 -3.55 -19.77
C THR A 1003 -16.19 -2.91 -18.85
N ARG A 1004 -16.37 -1.59 -18.97
CA ARG A 1004 -17.33 -0.78 -18.18
C ARG A 1004 -18.76 -1.38 -18.18
N PRO A 1005 -19.56 -1.11 -17.13
CA PRO A 1005 -20.99 -1.39 -17.18
C PRO A 1005 -21.69 -0.64 -18.32
N LEU A 1006 -22.65 -1.30 -18.97
CA LEU A 1006 -23.53 -0.75 -19.98
C LEU A 1006 -24.68 0.03 -19.33
N ASP A 1007 -25.03 1.18 -19.91
CA ASP A 1007 -26.19 1.97 -19.51
C ASP A 1007 -27.50 1.23 -19.84
N ARG A 1008 -28.52 1.39 -18.98
CA ARG A 1008 -29.82 0.70 -19.10
C ARG A 1008 -30.80 1.54 -19.94
N PRO A 1009 -31.31 1.04 -21.08
CA PRO A 1009 -32.42 1.65 -21.82
C PRO A 1009 -33.72 1.73 -20.99
N GLU A 1010 -34.64 2.60 -21.39
CA GLU A 1010 -35.96 2.71 -20.77
C GLU A 1010 -36.82 1.44 -20.95
N ALA A 1011 -36.70 0.79 -22.11
CA ALA A 1011 -37.36 -0.48 -22.42
C ALA A 1011 -36.34 -1.52 -22.94
N LEU A 1012 -36.50 -2.78 -22.54
CA LEU A 1012 -35.67 -3.91 -22.95
C LEU A 1012 -36.58 -5.03 -23.47
N PRO A 1013 -36.32 -5.62 -24.65
CA PRO A 1013 -36.95 -6.87 -25.06
C PRO A 1013 -36.48 -8.02 -24.15
N GLY A 1014 -37.36 -8.98 -23.85
CA GLY A 1014 -37.02 -10.10 -22.97
C GLY A 1014 -38.00 -11.26 -23.06
N HIS A 1015 -37.61 -12.40 -22.51
CA HIS A 1015 -38.42 -13.63 -22.46
C HIS A 1015 -38.52 -14.13 -21.01
N THR A 1016 -39.71 -14.60 -20.61
CA THR A 1016 -39.93 -15.18 -19.28
C THR A 1016 -40.17 -16.67 -19.39
N TYR A 1017 -39.23 -17.46 -18.89
CA TYR A 1017 -39.29 -18.92 -18.86
C TYR A 1017 -39.81 -19.40 -17.51
N LYS A 1018 -40.72 -20.36 -17.53
CA LYS A 1018 -41.27 -20.99 -16.32
C LYS A 1018 -40.54 -22.30 -16.04
N VAL A 1019 -39.93 -22.41 -14.86
CA VAL A 1019 -39.25 -23.62 -14.38
C VAL A 1019 -40.06 -24.22 -13.24
N LYS A 1020 -40.41 -25.51 -13.34
CA LYS A 1020 -40.84 -26.30 -12.18
C LYS A 1020 -39.62 -27.04 -11.64
N TRP A 1021 -39.36 -26.91 -10.34
CA TRP A 1021 -38.35 -27.70 -9.65
C TRP A 1021 -39.05 -28.75 -8.77
N PRO A 1022 -38.64 -30.03 -8.73
CA PRO A 1022 -39.36 -31.06 -7.99
C PRO A 1022 -39.52 -30.78 -6.50
N ASP A 1023 -38.53 -30.13 -5.87
CA ASP A 1023 -38.54 -29.80 -4.44
C ASP A 1023 -39.20 -28.44 -4.12
N SER A 1024 -40.03 -27.90 -5.02
CA SER A 1024 -40.70 -26.61 -4.82
C SER A 1024 -42.14 -26.64 -5.29
N ASP A 1025 -43.09 -26.50 -4.35
CA ASP A 1025 -44.53 -26.36 -4.60
C ASP A 1025 -44.88 -25.17 -5.53
N HIS A 1026 -43.93 -24.25 -5.74
CA HIS A 1026 -44.10 -23.06 -6.55
C HIS A 1026 -43.07 -23.00 -7.68
N ALA A 1027 -43.56 -22.80 -8.90
CA ALA A 1027 -42.73 -22.62 -10.09
C ALA A 1027 -41.98 -21.29 -10.05
N LEU A 1028 -40.72 -21.32 -10.49
CA LEU A 1028 -39.88 -20.15 -10.70
C LEU A 1028 -40.14 -19.55 -12.09
N TYR A 1029 -40.13 -18.23 -12.16
CA TYR A 1029 -40.29 -17.45 -13.38
C TYR A 1029 -39.00 -16.65 -13.60
N ILE A 1030 -38.22 -17.07 -14.60
CA ILE A 1030 -36.94 -16.50 -14.96
C ILE A 1030 -37.16 -15.60 -16.18
N THR A 1031 -37.23 -14.30 -15.95
CA THR A 1031 -37.24 -13.28 -17.01
C THR A 1031 -35.81 -12.92 -17.36
N VAL A 1032 -35.39 -13.13 -18.61
CA VAL A 1032 -34.11 -12.62 -19.14
C VAL A 1032 -34.41 -11.52 -20.14
N ASN A 1033 -33.83 -10.34 -19.91
CA ASN A 1033 -33.96 -9.15 -20.74
C ASN A 1033 -32.64 -8.92 -21.50
N ASP A 1034 -32.74 -8.65 -22.81
CA ASP A 1034 -31.63 -8.35 -23.69
C ASP A 1034 -31.46 -6.85 -23.91
N ILE A 1035 -30.21 -6.41 -24.07
CA ILE A 1035 -29.90 -5.19 -24.81
C ILE A 1035 -29.65 -5.55 -26.29
N VAL A 1036 -30.11 -4.70 -27.20
CA VAL A 1036 -29.76 -4.79 -28.63
C VAL A 1036 -28.55 -3.90 -28.85
N GLN A 1037 -27.42 -4.49 -29.20
CA GLN A 1037 -26.16 -3.78 -29.44
C GLN A 1037 -25.53 -4.29 -30.73
N ASP A 1038 -25.15 -3.37 -31.62
CA ASP A 1038 -24.51 -3.65 -32.92
C ASP A 1038 -25.29 -4.67 -33.78
N GLY A 1039 -26.63 -4.65 -33.68
CA GLY A 1039 -27.56 -5.53 -34.40
C GLY A 1039 -27.79 -6.91 -33.75
N ARG A 1040 -27.08 -7.24 -32.66
CA ARG A 1040 -27.19 -8.51 -31.94
C ARG A 1040 -27.94 -8.34 -30.62
N ARG A 1041 -28.73 -9.34 -30.22
CA ARG A 1041 -29.29 -9.43 -28.85
C ARG A 1041 -28.22 -9.99 -27.91
N ARG A 1042 -28.05 -9.38 -26.74
CA ARG A 1042 -27.14 -9.82 -25.66
C ARG A 1042 -27.89 -9.74 -24.33
N PRO A 1043 -27.86 -10.79 -23.49
CA PRO A 1043 -28.45 -10.74 -22.16
C PRO A 1043 -27.87 -9.60 -21.33
N PHE A 1044 -28.75 -8.81 -20.71
CA PHE A 1044 -28.41 -7.58 -19.99
C PHE A 1044 -28.83 -7.64 -18.52
N GLU A 1045 -29.99 -8.20 -18.20
CA GLU A 1045 -30.43 -8.41 -16.82
C GLU A 1045 -31.35 -9.63 -16.72
N VAL A 1046 -31.39 -10.23 -15.53
CA VAL A 1046 -32.26 -11.36 -15.18
C VAL A 1046 -33.14 -10.95 -14.01
N PHE A 1047 -34.37 -11.45 -13.97
CA PHE A 1047 -35.24 -11.44 -12.79
C PHE A 1047 -35.73 -12.85 -12.51
N ILE A 1048 -35.52 -13.35 -11.28
CA ILE A 1048 -36.02 -14.66 -10.84
C ILE A 1048 -37.11 -14.42 -9.79
N ASN A 1049 -38.36 -14.72 -10.15
CA ASN A 1049 -39.51 -14.57 -9.26
C ASN A 1049 -40.07 -15.94 -8.88
N SER A 1050 -40.47 -16.11 -7.62
CA SER A 1050 -41.21 -17.26 -7.12
C SER A 1050 -42.31 -16.79 -6.16
N LYS A 1051 -43.30 -17.64 -5.91
CA LYS A 1051 -44.22 -17.46 -4.77
C LYS A 1051 -43.65 -17.99 -3.45
N ASN A 1052 -42.56 -18.79 -3.48
CA ASN A 1052 -41.93 -19.27 -2.25
C ASN A 1052 -41.10 -18.15 -1.60
N MET A 1053 -41.49 -17.76 -0.38
CA MET A 1053 -40.85 -16.72 0.43
C MET A 1053 -39.54 -17.18 1.09
N GLU A 1054 -39.42 -18.48 1.40
CA GLU A 1054 -38.28 -19.08 2.12
C GLU A 1054 -36.94 -18.87 1.40
N HIS A 1055 -36.98 -18.67 0.08
CA HIS A 1055 -35.81 -18.57 -0.78
C HIS A 1055 -35.62 -17.15 -1.37
N TYR A 1056 -36.45 -16.19 -0.94
CA TYR A 1056 -36.51 -14.85 -1.53
C TYR A 1056 -35.19 -14.08 -1.43
N ALA A 1057 -34.54 -14.08 -0.26
CA ALA A 1057 -33.32 -13.30 -0.01
C ALA A 1057 -32.14 -13.73 -0.90
N TRP A 1058 -31.88 -15.05 -1.00
CA TRP A 1058 -30.80 -15.56 -1.86
C TRP A 1058 -31.17 -15.44 -3.35
N THR A 1059 -32.45 -15.63 -3.71
CA THR A 1059 -32.92 -15.46 -5.09
C THR A 1059 -32.69 -14.02 -5.56
N VAL A 1060 -33.00 -13.03 -4.73
CA VAL A 1060 -32.73 -11.60 -5.03
C VAL A 1060 -31.24 -11.31 -5.09
N ALA A 1061 -30.41 -11.90 -4.22
CA ALA A 1061 -28.95 -11.74 -4.27
C ALA A 1061 -28.37 -12.28 -5.58
N LEU A 1062 -28.68 -13.53 -5.94
CA LEU A 1062 -28.27 -14.18 -7.18
C LEU A 1062 -28.71 -13.38 -8.42
N THR A 1063 -29.98 -12.97 -8.44
CA THR A 1063 -30.58 -12.14 -9.50
C THR A 1063 -29.80 -10.84 -9.72
N ARG A 1064 -29.39 -10.17 -8.63
CA ARG A 1064 -28.57 -8.95 -8.69
C ARG A 1064 -27.13 -9.22 -9.12
N MET A 1065 -26.54 -10.35 -8.75
CA MET A 1065 -25.18 -10.72 -9.18
C MET A 1065 -25.12 -11.07 -10.68
N ILE A 1066 -25.99 -11.95 -11.18
CA ILE A 1066 -26.05 -12.32 -12.60
C ILE A 1066 -26.29 -11.06 -13.45
N SER A 1067 -27.23 -10.20 -13.06
CA SER A 1067 -27.48 -8.92 -13.73
C SER A 1067 -26.29 -7.96 -13.66
N ALA A 1068 -25.52 -7.95 -12.56
CA ALA A 1068 -24.31 -7.12 -12.47
C ALA A 1068 -23.17 -7.63 -13.36
N VAL A 1069 -23.11 -8.93 -13.65
CA VAL A 1069 -22.18 -9.52 -14.63
C VAL A 1069 -22.63 -9.24 -16.06
N PHE A 1070 -23.91 -9.48 -16.39
CA PHE A 1070 -24.46 -9.22 -17.73
C PHE A 1070 -24.36 -7.74 -18.16
N ARG A 1071 -24.57 -6.82 -17.21
CA ARG A 1071 -24.36 -5.38 -17.45
C ARG A 1071 -22.90 -5.02 -17.66
N ARG A 1072 -21.91 -5.78 -17.19
CA ARG A 1072 -20.49 -5.53 -17.52
C ARG A 1072 -20.20 -6.00 -18.94
N GLY A 1073 -19.42 -5.22 -19.68
CA GLY A 1073 -19.04 -5.57 -21.04
C GLY A 1073 -18.00 -6.70 -21.09
N GLY A 1074 -18.03 -7.46 -22.18
CA GLY A 1074 -17.20 -8.65 -22.40
C GLY A 1074 -18.05 -9.88 -22.74
N ASP A 1075 -17.42 -11.04 -22.85
CA ASP A 1075 -18.16 -12.30 -22.93
C ASP A 1075 -18.79 -12.62 -21.56
N VAL A 1076 -20.03 -13.10 -21.62
CA VAL A 1076 -20.85 -13.51 -20.47
C VAL A 1076 -21.37 -14.95 -20.61
N SER A 1077 -20.92 -15.67 -21.65
CA SER A 1077 -21.16 -17.10 -21.84
C SER A 1077 -20.70 -17.92 -20.62
N PHE A 1078 -19.56 -17.57 -20.02
CA PHE A 1078 -19.00 -18.28 -18.87
C PHE A 1078 -19.98 -18.39 -17.69
N VAL A 1079 -20.90 -17.42 -17.51
CA VAL A 1079 -21.91 -17.44 -16.44
C VAL A 1079 -22.85 -18.65 -16.57
N VAL A 1080 -23.07 -19.13 -17.80
CA VAL A 1080 -23.85 -20.35 -18.06
C VAL A 1080 -23.11 -21.58 -17.54
N GLU A 1081 -21.82 -21.72 -17.85
CA GLU A 1081 -21.02 -22.86 -17.41
C GLU A 1081 -20.76 -22.85 -15.90
N GLU A 1082 -20.45 -21.70 -15.31
CA GLU A 1082 -20.30 -21.54 -13.85
C GLU A 1082 -21.59 -21.96 -13.11
N LEU A 1083 -22.77 -21.57 -13.62
CA LEU A 1083 -24.06 -21.98 -13.04
C LEU A 1083 -24.33 -23.49 -13.24
N LYS A 1084 -24.00 -24.05 -14.41
CA LYS A 1084 -24.13 -25.49 -14.72
C LYS A 1084 -23.16 -26.35 -13.89
N ALA A 1085 -22.03 -25.81 -13.46
CA ALA A 1085 -21.04 -26.46 -12.62
C ALA A 1085 -21.39 -26.46 -11.12
N VAL A 1086 -22.49 -25.82 -10.68
CA VAL A 1086 -22.91 -25.89 -9.28
C VAL A 1086 -23.72 -27.16 -9.01
N PHE A 1087 -23.30 -27.92 -7.99
CA PHE A 1087 -23.98 -29.12 -7.49
C PHE A 1087 -24.70 -28.80 -6.18
N ASP A 1088 -25.90 -29.36 -5.96
CA ASP A 1088 -26.55 -29.33 -4.65
C ASP A 1088 -25.96 -30.45 -3.77
N PRO A 1089 -25.52 -30.18 -2.52
CA PRO A 1089 -25.01 -31.22 -1.62
C PRO A 1089 -26.00 -32.37 -1.32
N ARG A 1090 -27.29 -32.18 -1.60
CA ARG A 1090 -28.35 -33.19 -1.45
C ARG A 1090 -28.55 -34.04 -2.71
N GLY A 1091 -27.80 -33.79 -3.77
CA GLY A 1091 -27.92 -34.44 -5.07
C GLY A 1091 -28.78 -33.67 -6.07
N GLY A 1092 -28.61 -34.01 -7.35
CA GLY A 1092 -29.36 -33.41 -8.45
C GLY A 1092 -30.76 -34.00 -8.64
N GLN A 1093 -31.55 -33.36 -9.49
CA GLN A 1093 -32.92 -33.75 -9.84
C GLN A 1093 -33.02 -34.17 -11.30
N TRP A 1094 -33.94 -35.10 -11.60
CA TRP A 1094 -34.32 -35.40 -12.97
C TRP A 1094 -35.43 -34.46 -13.44
N VAL A 1095 -35.18 -33.71 -14.51
CA VAL A 1095 -36.11 -32.72 -15.07
C VAL A 1095 -36.23 -32.97 -16.57
N GLU A 1096 -37.45 -33.15 -17.07
CA GLU A 1096 -37.75 -33.39 -18.50
C GLU A 1096 -36.90 -34.52 -19.13
N GLY A 1097 -36.65 -35.59 -18.36
CA GLY A 1097 -35.88 -36.75 -18.80
C GLY A 1097 -34.35 -36.59 -18.77
N ARG A 1098 -33.83 -35.48 -18.23
CA ARG A 1098 -32.38 -35.22 -18.06
C ARG A 1098 -32.03 -35.00 -16.59
N TYR A 1099 -30.84 -35.44 -16.18
CA TYR A 1099 -30.31 -35.15 -14.85
C TYR A 1099 -29.76 -33.72 -14.80
N VAL A 1100 -30.08 -32.98 -13.74
CA VAL A 1100 -29.65 -31.59 -13.52
C VAL A 1100 -29.06 -31.47 -12.10
N PRO A 1101 -27.77 -31.11 -11.95
CA PRO A 1101 -27.05 -31.28 -10.67
C PRO A 1101 -27.47 -30.31 -9.56
N SER A 1102 -28.17 -29.23 -9.89
CA SER A 1102 -28.76 -28.29 -8.93
C SER A 1102 -29.82 -27.41 -9.59
N LEU A 1103 -30.60 -26.68 -8.77
CA LEU A 1103 -31.50 -25.63 -9.27
C LEU A 1103 -30.72 -24.48 -9.97
N LEU A 1104 -29.47 -24.23 -9.55
CA LEU A 1104 -28.61 -23.22 -10.19
C LEU A 1104 -28.18 -23.67 -11.59
N ALA A 1105 -27.90 -24.96 -11.78
CA ALA A 1105 -27.64 -25.52 -13.10
C ALA A 1105 -28.88 -25.49 -14.01
N ALA A 1106 -30.09 -25.65 -13.47
CA ALA A 1106 -31.33 -25.44 -14.23
C ALA A 1106 -31.51 -23.97 -14.67
N ILE A 1107 -31.17 -23.00 -13.81
CA ILE A 1107 -31.14 -21.57 -14.16
C ILE A 1107 -30.09 -21.32 -15.26
N GLY A 1108 -28.91 -21.94 -15.16
CA GLY A 1108 -27.86 -21.92 -16.19
C GLY A 1108 -28.36 -22.41 -17.56
N GLN A 1109 -29.02 -23.57 -17.61
CA GLN A 1109 -29.61 -24.13 -18.85
C GLN A 1109 -30.71 -23.24 -19.46
N VAL A 1110 -31.48 -22.51 -18.65
CA VAL A 1110 -32.47 -21.54 -19.15
C VAL A 1110 -31.78 -20.34 -19.81
N ILE A 1111 -30.69 -19.84 -19.21
CA ILE A 1111 -29.87 -18.76 -19.77
C ILE A 1111 -29.16 -19.25 -21.05
N GLU A 1112 -28.64 -20.48 -21.07
CA GLU A 1112 -28.03 -21.13 -22.23
C GLU A 1112 -28.99 -21.17 -23.43
N ARG A 1113 -30.21 -21.68 -23.21
CA ARG A 1113 -31.27 -21.71 -24.21
C ARG A 1113 -31.59 -20.31 -24.73
N HIS A 1114 -31.72 -19.33 -23.84
CA HIS A 1114 -31.97 -17.94 -24.22
C HIS A 1114 -30.82 -17.34 -25.06
N MET A 1115 -29.56 -17.63 -24.72
CA MET A 1115 -28.39 -17.21 -25.50
C MET A 1115 -28.33 -17.88 -26.89
N LEU A 1116 -28.81 -19.13 -27.02
CA LEU A 1116 -28.90 -19.83 -28.31
C LEU A 1116 -30.10 -19.39 -29.16
N GLU A 1117 -31.23 -19.04 -28.53
CA GLU A 1117 -32.44 -18.48 -29.17
C GLU A 1117 -32.18 -17.06 -29.70
N THR A 1118 -31.44 -16.24 -28.95
CA THR A 1118 -31.07 -14.86 -29.35
C THR A 1118 -29.90 -14.80 -30.35
N GLY A 1119 -29.22 -15.92 -30.62
CA GLY A 1119 -28.02 -15.97 -31.45
C GLY A 1119 -26.79 -15.32 -30.79
N PHE A 1120 -26.78 -15.17 -29.46
CA PHE A 1120 -25.61 -14.75 -28.69
C PHE A 1120 -24.55 -15.86 -28.62
N LEU A 1121 -24.97 -17.11 -28.44
CA LEU A 1121 -24.14 -18.30 -28.64
C LEU A 1121 -24.34 -18.89 -30.05
N PRO A 1122 -23.28 -19.41 -30.69
CA PRO A 1122 -23.41 -20.13 -31.96
C PRO A 1122 -24.08 -21.49 -31.73
N ARG A 1123 -24.88 -21.95 -32.71
CA ARG A 1123 -25.39 -23.33 -32.69
C ARG A 1123 -24.24 -24.29 -33.01
N PRO A 1124 -24.09 -25.42 -32.28
CA PRO A 1124 -23.07 -26.42 -32.58
C PRO A 1124 -23.16 -26.90 -34.03
N GLY A 1125 -22.04 -26.81 -34.76
CA GLY A 1125 -21.93 -27.28 -36.16
C GLY A 1125 -21.47 -26.24 -37.19
N ALA A 1126 -21.31 -24.96 -36.84
CA ALA A 1126 -20.95 -23.89 -37.78
C ALA A 1126 -19.61 -23.19 -37.45
N ALA A 1127 -18.50 -23.75 -37.93
CA ALA A 1127 -17.19 -23.09 -37.97
C ALA A 1127 -16.39 -23.56 -39.19
N ALA A 1128 -15.53 -22.71 -39.76
CA ALA A 1128 -14.71 -23.01 -40.92
C ALA A 1128 -13.22 -22.80 -40.62
N GLY A 1129 -12.34 -23.63 -41.19
CA GLY A 1129 -10.87 -23.40 -41.15
C GLY A 1129 -10.01 -24.45 -40.44
N ALA A 1130 -10.34 -25.75 -40.49
CA ALA A 1130 -9.42 -26.80 -40.03
C ALA A 1130 -8.45 -27.25 -41.15
N PRO A 1131 -7.16 -27.52 -40.85
CA PRO A 1131 -6.23 -28.10 -41.83
C PRO A 1131 -6.66 -29.50 -42.28
N ARG A 1132 -6.63 -29.77 -43.59
CA ARG A 1132 -6.94 -31.10 -44.15
C ARG A 1132 -5.72 -32.02 -44.09
N LEU A 1133 -5.87 -33.16 -43.42
CA LEU A 1133 -5.15 -34.39 -43.78
C LEU A 1133 -5.80 -35.01 -45.04
N PRO A 1134 -5.04 -35.75 -45.86
CA PRO A 1134 -5.53 -36.25 -47.16
C PRO A 1134 -6.63 -37.31 -47.00
N ALA A 1135 -7.57 -37.34 -47.95
CA ALA A 1135 -8.75 -38.19 -47.89
C ALA A 1135 -8.49 -39.62 -48.39
N ALA A 1136 -9.12 -40.60 -47.73
CA ALA A 1136 -9.42 -41.90 -48.32
C ALA A 1136 -10.78 -41.84 -49.03
N THR A 1137 -10.86 -42.43 -50.22
CA THR A 1137 -11.96 -42.29 -51.19
C THR A 1137 -13.17 -43.20 -50.90
N GLY A 1138 -14.40 -42.70 -51.10
CA GLY A 1138 -15.60 -43.54 -51.25
C GLY A 1138 -16.93 -42.82 -50.98
N GLY A 1139 -17.80 -42.75 -51.98
CA GLY A 1139 -19.23 -42.36 -51.86
C GLY A 1139 -20.09 -43.29 -52.75
N PRO A 1140 -21.30 -42.91 -53.23
CA PRO A 1140 -22.03 -41.65 -53.01
C PRO A 1140 -23.57 -41.84 -52.80
N ALA A 1141 -24.35 -40.76 -53.00
CA ALA A 1141 -25.76 -40.69 -53.44
C ALA A 1141 -26.94 -40.73 -52.43
N ALA A 1142 -27.48 -39.52 -52.24
CA ALA A 1142 -28.83 -39.05 -51.87
C ALA A 1142 -30.10 -39.91 -52.05
N ALA A 1143 -31.10 -39.63 -51.18
CA ALA A 1143 -32.52 -39.41 -51.52
C ALA A 1143 -33.28 -38.69 -50.37
N ASP A 1144 -34.47 -38.14 -50.65
CA ASP A 1144 -35.37 -37.37 -49.75
C ASP A 1144 -36.48 -38.27 -49.09
N PRO A 1145 -37.37 -37.76 -48.18
CA PRO A 1145 -37.84 -38.55 -47.02
C PRO A 1145 -39.31 -39.06 -46.99
N ALA A 1146 -39.65 -39.68 -45.85
CA ALA A 1146 -40.98 -39.98 -45.26
C ALA A 1146 -41.65 -41.34 -45.61
N PRO A 1147 -42.57 -41.88 -44.76
CA PRO A 1147 -42.88 -41.63 -43.34
C PRO A 1147 -42.82 -42.92 -42.44
N ASP A 1148 -43.29 -42.83 -41.18
CA ASP A 1148 -43.38 -43.92 -40.18
C ASP A 1148 -44.15 -45.19 -40.63
N PRO A 1149 -43.85 -46.36 -40.02
CA PRO A 1149 -44.81 -46.86 -39.02
C PRO A 1149 -44.22 -47.55 -37.75
N ASP A 1150 -44.91 -47.27 -36.63
CA ASP A 1150 -45.25 -48.08 -35.43
C ASP A 1150 -44.33 -49.23 -34.90
N PRO A 1151 -43.98 -49.28 -33.58
CA PRO A 1151 -43.04 -50.26 -33.02
C PRO A 1151 -43.63 -51.38 -32.11
N GLY A 1152 -43.04 -52.57 -32.18
CA GLY A 1152 -43.02 -53.56 -31.07
C GLY A 1152 -43.01 -55.04 -31.50
N PRO A 1153 -42.83 -56.01 -30.57
CA PRO A 1153 -42.38 -55.88 -29.18
C PRO A 1153 -41.28 -56.91 -28.75
N ALA A 1154 -40.70 -56.69 -27.54
CA ALA A 1154 -40.04 -57.69 -26.67
C ALA A 1154 -38.71 -58.37 -27.12
N THR A 1155 -37.76 -58.77 -26.27
CA THR A 1155 -37.42 -58.47 -24.84
C THR A 1155 -35.99 -58.98 -24.54
N ASP A 1156 -35.25 -58.30 -23.66
CA ASP A 1156 -34.12 -58.88 -22.89
C ASP A 1156 -34.10 -58.27 -21.45
N PRO A 1157 -34.22 -59.06 -20.36
CA PRO A 1157 -34.66 -58.55 -19.05
C PRO A 1157 -33.54 -58.37 -18.00
N SER A 1158 -32.47 -57.62 -18.30
CA SER A 1158 -31.40 -57.34 -17.31
C SER A 1158 -31.13 -55.84 -17.02
N ALA A 1159 -31.79 -54.92 -17.73
CA ALA A 1159 -31.66 -53.47 -17.54
C ALA A 1159 -32.97 -52.83 -17.06
N ALA A 1160 -33.31 -53.04 -15.78
CA ALA A 1160 -34.50 -52.44 -15.17
C ALA A 1160 -34.39 -50.90 -15.12
N ARG A 1161 -35.01 -50.22 -16.08
CA ARG A 1161 -35.13 -48.75 -16.10
C ARG A 1161 -35.99 -48.31 -14.91
N LEU A 1162 -35.34 -47.82 -13.87
CA LEU A 1162 -36.00 -47.27 -12.68
C LEU A 1162 -36.99 -46.17 -13.09
N GLY A 1163 -38.22 -46.28 -12.62
CA GLY A 1163 -39.24 -45.28 -12.89
C GLY A 1163 -38.91 -43.96 -12.21
N GLN A 1164 -39.25 -42.84 -12.84
CA GLN A 1164 -39.23 -41.54 -12.17
C GLN A 1164 -40.46 -41.43 -11.26
N CYS A 1165 -40.24 -41.15 -9.98
CA CYS A 1165 -41.34 -41.01 -9.02
C CYS A 1165 -42.20 -39.78 -9.37
N PRO A 1166 -43.53 -39.93 -9.57
CA PRO A 1166 -44.39 -38.80 -9.95
C PRO A 1166 -44.57 -37.75 -8.82
N ARG A 1167 -44.07 -38.02 -7.60
CA ARG A 1167 -44.05 -37.05 -6.49
C ARG A 1167 -42.75 -36.26 -6.38
N CYS A 1168 -41.58 -36.86 -6.65
CA CYS A 1168 -40.27 -36.22 -6.40
C CYS A 1168 -39.28 -36.34 -7.56
N ALA A 1169 -39.72 -36.77 -8.75
CA ALA A 1169 -38.98 -36.98 -10.00
C ALA A 1169 -37.79 -37.97 -9.98
N GLN A 1170 -37.23 -38.29 -8.81
CA GLN A 1170 -36.10 -39.21 -8.66
C GLN A 1170 -36.37 -40.58 -9.29
N ALA A 1171 -35.33 -41.12 -9.93
CA ALA A 1171 -35.32 -42.43 -10.58
C ALA A 1171 -35.18 -43.56 -9.53
N THR A 1172 -36.10 -43.58 -8.59
CA THR A 1172 -36.14 -44.49 -7.43
C THR A 1172 -37.55 -45.07 -7.23
N LEU A 1173 -38.39 -45.05 -8.27
CA LEU A 1173 -39.70 -45.70 -8.26
C LEU A 1173 -39.52 -47.18 -8.61
N LEU A 1174 -39.87 -48.03 -7.65
CA LEU A 1174 -39.80 -49.48 -7.69
C LEU A 1174 -41.24 -50.01 -7.59
N ARG A 1175 -41.64 -50.93 -8.46
CA ARG A 1175 -42.98 -51.53 -8.40
C ARG A 1175 -42.91 -52.82 -7.60
N GLN A 1176 -43.44 -52.78 -6.37
CA GLN A 1176 -43.45 -53.90 -5.42
C GLN A 1176 -44.89 -54.20 -5.01
N GLU A 1177 -45.29 -55.48 -5.01
CA GLU A 1177 -46.60 -55.95 -4.54
C GLU A 1177 -47.82 -55.25 -5.21
N GLY A 1178 -47.66 -54.80 -6.47
CA GLY A 1178 -48.69 -54.07 -7.22
C GLY A 1178 -48.73 -52.57 -6.94
N CYS A 1179 -47.83 -52.05 -6.11
CA CYS A 1179 -47.71 -50.63 -5.77
C CYS A 1179 -46.42 -50.01 -6.31
N ASP A 1180 -46.55 -48.84 -6.94
CA ASP A 1180 -45.41 -48.01 -7.32
C ASP A 1180 -44.89 -47.28 -6.07
N LEU A 1181 -43.73 -47.69 -5.57
CA LEU A 1181 -43.14 -47.25 -4.31
C LEU A 1181 -41.82 -46.50 -4.55
N CYS A 1182 -41.67 -45.31 -3.96
CA CYS A 1182 -40.47 -44.49 -4.07
C CYS A 1182 -39.66 -44.51 -2.77
N THR A 1183 -38.48 -45.12 -2.80
CA THR A 1183 -37.58 -45.21 -1.63
C THR A 1183 -37.01 -43.85 -1.18
N ASN A 1184 -37.02 -42.82 -2.03
CA ASN A 1184 -36.52 -41.49 -1.68
C ASN A 1184 -37.54 -40.60 -0.92
N CYS A 1185 -38.84 -40.71 -1.22
CA CYS A 1185 -39.86 -39.76 -0.70
C CYS A 1185 -41.11 -40.42 -0.09
N GLY A 1186 -41.11 -41.75 0.07
CA GLY A 1186 -42.24 -42.50 0.63
C GLY A 1186 -43.53 -42.39 -0.18
N TYR A 1187 -43.48 -42.01 -1.45
CA TYR A 1187 -44.63 -42.09 -2.33
C TYR A 1187 -44.99 -43.55 -2.59
N SER A 1188 -46.24 -43.93 -2.34
CA SER A 1188 -46.81 -45.21 -2.73
C SER A 1188 -48.09 -44.99 -3.54
N ARG A 1189 -48.22 -45.65 -4.69
CA ARG A 1189 -49.49 -45.76 -5.41
C ARG A 1189 -49.75 -47.21 -5.81
N CYS A 1190 -50.68 -47.85 -5.12
CA CYS A 1190 -51.23 -49.15 -5.50
C CYS A 1190 -52.27 -48.97 -6.61
N GLY A 1191 -52.30 -49.89 -7.57
CA GLY A 1191 -53.23 -49.89 -8.70
C GLY A 1191 -52.87 -50.95 -9.74
#